data_AF-A0A517Y4K0-F1
#
_entry.id   AF-A0A517Y4K0-F1
#
_cell.length_a   1.000
_cell.length_b   1.000
_cell.length_c   1.000
_cell.angle_alpha   90.00
_cell.angle_beta   90.00
_cell.angle_gamma   90.00
#
_symmetry.space_group_name_H-M   'P 1'
#
loop_
_entity.id
_entity.type
_entity.pdbx_description
1 polymer ?
#
loop_
_entity_poly.entity_id
_entity_poly.type
_entity_poly.pdbx_seq_one_letter_code
_entity_poly.pdbx_strand_id
1 'polypeptide(L)'
;MGLKDWFARKTPLQLALERGQKPDGKLADEIDKLGEYTVSAQGDGEAIAAALALLDESPRTHAAWLRPLTGLLQDVEDAECAAFPPIMESALPALISVVEAGLADRQLFERDDLLFALKILAMYGTDEGTDTVIRAALQELDADDYMWSVILGNYGREGHPQAERLFAALADPLPTKFLAVSLLDAANSARLSGGDFIHPFDSPAGISRLEGWLTDPDPEHASYAVSAAAALPFLDHSDRDGLLALALDHASDNVQLEGAWVAAKVGREAGIQQLARYCLDINHSDVACHYLKELDREDAIPPECQDPTFRAQAEFARWLAHPCELGEAPDELELVDHRELAWPPARDICPVWLFRFRKLDRTGLAEDHVDVGMVGSVTFCLFTYQLNQRSPEDCYAIHCYWELTTQELISELELPPNSHEYDHLLRQYAGSDLSEVVLETVVEPASSLNYPQALVGIATAQRAGEPGWVVLDGPRSRFYAAAEMPAGERTGQVLKVHVGRELLGFREAVDRSAYLRPESNKPSAADFIATYEGYLQQAANLAEAEKLLGGNSLLKGKFERYVEAIVETTARDKPEVTLAAYQQLLAAVQRLPAEMQSEMFDTFSPLGEAALLAIAALKELGRRNELLEVVRTFEPHWPHNLGYSSLGAAAQAGGDLALAESLLLKLHANDRASWSDATDMLASIWLRQGKVAEAQQLVLKAIREVQETARDCTGKSLAEQEEIFQKHREFLRLLPQGPQLLEAEQVPITLLTEVDSIDLFGDEELK
;
A
#
# COMPACT_ATOMS: atom_id res chain seq x y z
N MET A 1 -12.98 49.29 -16.36
CA MET A 1 -11.66 48.68 -16.11
C MET A 1 -10.63 49.78 -15.95
N GLY A 2 -10.15 49.96 -14.73
CA GLY A 2 -9.08 50.92 -14.43
C GLY A 2 -7.71 50.30 -14.66
N LEU A 3 -6.66 51.12 -14.83
CA LEU A 3 -5.27 50.65 -15.03
C LEU A 3 -4.76 49.66 -13.96
N LYS A 4 -5.39 49.62 -12.77
CA LYS A 4 -5.05 48.65 -11.70
C LYS A 4 -5.47 47.21 -12.05
N ASP A 5 -6.57 47.01 -12.78
CA ASP A 5 -7.07 45.68 -13.15
C ASP A 5 -6.17 45.00 -14.18
N TRP A 6 -5.33 45.79 -14.89
CA TRP A 6 -4.41 45.28 -15.91
C TRP A 6 -3.11 44.72 -15.33
N PHE A 7 -2.80 45.00 -14.05
CA PHE A 7 -1.56 44.58 -13.39
C PHE A 7 -1.72 43.43 -12.39
N ALA A 8 -2.95 42.97 -12.10
CA ALA A 8 -3.13 41.74 -11.34
C ALA A 8 -2.74 40.55 -12.25
N ARG A 9 -1.48 40.11 -12.14
CA ARG A 9 -1.01 38.91 -12.83
C ARG A 9 -1.80 37.73 -12.30
N LYS A 10 -2.43 36.97 -13.21
CA LYS A 10 -3.10 35.71 -12.87
C LYS A 10 -2.10 34.75 -12.23
N THR A 11 -2.55 34.03 -11.21
CA THR A 11 -1.77 32.97 -10.57
C THR A 11 -1.60 31.77 -11.52
N PRO A 12 -0.66 30.86 -11.23
CA PRO A 12 -0.55 29.60 -11.96
C PRO A 12 -1.86 28.81 -11.97
N LEU A 13 -2.57 28.75 -10.84
CA LEU A 13 -3.84 28.04 -10.72
C LEU A 13 -4.94 28.67 -11.58
N GLN A 14 -5.10 30.00 -11.55
CA GLN A 14 -6.06 30.69 -12.42
C GLN A 14 -5.80 30.39 -13.90
N LEU A 15 -4.52 30.39 -14.31
CA LEU A 15 -4.15 30.06 -15.68
C LEU A 15 -4.42 28.58 -16.02
N ALA A 16 -4.21 27.66 -15.08
CA ALA A 16 -4.52 26.24 -15.25
C ALA A 16 -6.03 26.00 -15.43
N LEU A 17 -6.85 26.57 -14.55
CA LEU A 17 -8.32 26.50 -14.65
C LEU A 17 -8.82 27.07 -15.99
N GLU A 18 -8.28 28.21 -16.44
CA GLU A 18 -8.64 28.80 -17.73
C GLU A 18 -8.24 27.94 -18.95
N ARG A 19 -7.13 27.20 -18.86
CA ARG A 19 -6.73 26.27 -19.92
C ARG A 19 -7.59 25.00 -19.89
N GLY A 20 -7.86 24.49 -18.69
CA GLY A 20 -8.65 23.27 -18.46
C GLY A 20 -10.12 23.41 -18.86
N GLN A 21 -10.71 24.60 -18.72
CA GLN A 21 -12.12 24.87 -19.07
C GLN A 21 -12.37 25.12 -20.57
N LYS A 22 -11.34 25.10 -21.42
CA LYS A 22 -11.54 25.22 -22.87
C LYS A 22 -12.24 23.96 -23.42
N PRO A 23 -12.91 24.02 -24.59
CA PRO A 23 -13.64 22.87 -25.15
C PRO A 23 -12.82 21.57 -25.29
N ASP A 24 -11.51 21.68 -25.55
CA ASP A 24 -10.59 20.54 -25.63
C ASP A 24 -9.64 20.47 -24.41
N GLY A 25 -9.91 21.27 -23.38
CA GLY A 25 -9.13 21.34 -22.16
C GLY A 25 -9.37 20.12 -21.28
N LYS A 26 -8.30 19.63 -20.64
CA LYS A 26 -8.37 18.56 -19.64
C LYS A 26 -8.08 19.18 -18.28
N LEU A 27 -9.13 19.53 -17.55
CA LEU A 27 -9.01 20.27 -16.29
C LEU A 27 -8.13 19.55 -15.26
N ALA A 28 -8.33 18.24 -15.09
CA ALA A 28 -7.51 17.42 -14.19
C ALA A 28 -6.02 17.54 -14.52
N ASP A 29 -5.63 17.27 -15.78
CA ASP A 29 -4.23 17.40 -16.21
C ASP A 29 -3.62 18.78 -15.95
N GLU A 30 -4.40 19.84 -16.12
CA GLU A 30 -3.90 21.20 -15.92
C GLU A 30 -3.70 21.52 -14.44
N ILE A 31 -4.51 20.95 -13.55
CA ILE A 31 -4.34 21.05 -12.10
C ILE A 31 -3.16 20.18 -11.65
N ASP A 32 -3.05 18.94 -12.13
CA ASP A 32 -1.96 18.01 -11.77
C ASP A 32 -0.57 18.60 -12.08
N LYS A 33 -0.45 19.35 -13.18
CA LYS A 33 0.79 20.06 -13.57
C LYS A 33 1.24 21.11 -12.55
N LEU A 34 0.38 21.53 -11.63
CA LEU A 34 0.75 22.49 -10.59
C LEU A 34 1.57 21.84 -9.46
N GLY A 35 1.52 20.51 -9.30
CA GLY A 35 2.16 19.81 -8.19
C GLY A 35 1.58 20.22 -6.84
N GLU A 36 2.45 20.43 -5.85
CA GLU A 36 2.05 20.92 -4.52
C GLU A 36 1.75 22.43 -4.57
N TYR A 37 0.53 22.78 -4.97
CA TYR A 37 0.06 24.17 -5.01
C TYR A 37 -0.86 24.50 -3.84
N THR A 38 -0.44 25.43 -2.99
CA THR A 38 -1.27 25.94 -1.87
C THR A 38 -2.17 27.09 -2.33
N VAL A 39 -3.48 26.97 -2.09
CA VAL A 39 -4.48 27.98 -2.44
C VAL A 39 -4.53 29.07 -1.36
N SER A 40 -3.99 30.25 -1.67
CA SER A 40 -3.91 31.38 -0.73
C SER A 40 -4.40 32.72 -1.29
N ALA A 41 -4.43 32.89 -2.61
CA ALA A 41 -4.83 34.14 -3.24
C ALA A 41 -6.36 34.24 -3.41
N GLN A 42 -6.92 35.44 -3.16
CA GLN A 42 -8.36 35.69 -3.38
C GLN A 42 -8.82 35.28 -4.79
N GLY A 43 -8.02 35.62 -5.80
CA GLY A 43 -8.33 35.28 -7.19
C GLY A 43 -8.35 33.77 -7.48
N ASP A 44 -7.66 32.96 -6.68
CA ASP A 44 -7.72 31.50 -6.79
C ASP A 44 -9.07 30.99 -6.29
N GLY A 45 -9.50 31.43 -5.11
CA GLY A 45 -10.81 31.08 -4.57
C GLY A 45 -11.97 31.50 -5.49
N GLU A 46 -11.88 32.70 -6.08
CA GLU A 46 -12.85 33.18 -7.08
C GLU A 46 -12.86 32.30 -8.35
N ALA A 47 -11.70 31.86 -8.82
CA ALA A 47 -11.59 31.03 -10.01
C ALA A 47 -12.09 29.59 -9.76
N ILE A 48 -11.84 29.03 -8.58
CA ILE A 48 -12.40 27.73 -8.16
C ILE A 48 -13.93 27.83 -8.10
N ALA A 49 -14.47 28.87 -7.45
CA ALA A 49 -15.91 29.09 -7.37
C ALA A 49 -16.56 29.20 -8.76
N ALA A 50 -15.95 29.94 -9.69
CA ALA A 50 -16.43 30.05 -11.06
C ALA A 50 -16.42 28.69 -11.79
N ALA A 51 -15.39 27.87 -11.60
CA ALA A 51 -15.29 26.54 -12.20
C ALA A 51 -16.36 25.58 -11.66
N LEU A 52 -16.63 25.61 -10.35
CA LEU A 52 -17.70 24.83 -9.72
C LEU A 52 -19.09 25.28 -10.16
N ALA A 53 -19.30 26.58 -10.39
CA ALA A 53 -20.56 27.08 -10.94
C ALA A 53 -20.83 26.54 -12.36
N LEU A 54 -19.79 26.45 -13.22
CA LEU A 54 -19.92 25.84 -14.54
C LEU A 54 -20.20 24.34 -14.48
N LEU A 55 -19.68 23.66 -13.46
CA LEU A 55 -20.00 22.26 -13.18
C LEU A 55 -21.49 22.10 -12.80
N ASP A 56 -21.99 22.96 -11.91
CA ASP A 56 -23.39 22.99 -11.47
C ASP A 56 -24.37 23.26 -12.63
N GLU A 57 -24.03 24.20 -13.52
CA GLU A 57 -24.85 24.53 -14.69
C GLU A 57 -24.92 23.38 -15.72
N SER A 58 -23.94 22.49 -15.76
CA SER A 58 -23.81 21.44 -16.78
C SER A 58 -23.10 20.18 -16.25
N PRO A 59 -23.71 19.48 -15.26
CA PRO A 59 -23.05 18.41 -14.51
C PRO A 59 -22.61 17.25 -15.39
N ARG A 60 -23.44 16.86 -16.37
CA ARG A 60 -23.11 15.76 -17.31
C ARG A 60 -21.92 16.08 -18.21
N THR A 61 -21.75 17.34 -18.58
CA THR A 61 -20.65 17.77 -19.47
C THR A 61 -19.33 17.82 -18.70
N HIS A 62 -19.40 18.18 -17.41
CA HIS A 62 -18.24 18.49 -16.60
C HIS A 62 -18.01 17.49 -15.46
N ALA A 63 -18.68 16.33 -15.44
CA ALA A 63 -18.63 15.39 -14.31
C ALA A 63 -17.21 15.09 -13.80
N ALA A 64 -16.27 14.86 -14.72
CA ALA A 64 -14.86 14.60 -14.43
C ALA A 64 -14.10 15.77 -13.76
N TRP A 65 -14.71 16.95 -13.64
CA TRP A 65 -14.14 18.12 -12.97
C TRP A 65 -14.36 18.12 -11.47
N LEU A 66 -15.33 17.33 -10.96
CA LEU A 66 -15.72 17.37 -9.55
C LEU A 66 -14.53 17.09 -8.63
N ARG A 67 -13.86 15.94 -8.81
CA ARG A 67 -12.72 15.55 -7.97
C ARG A 67 -11.54 16.52 -7.99
N PRO A 68 -10.97 16.92 -9.14
CA PRO A 68 -9.83 17.83 -9.14
C PRO A 68 -10.19 19.22 -8.59
N LEU A 69 -11.39 19.75 -8.85
CA LEU A 69 -11.82 21.02 -8.25
C LEU A 69 -12.01 20.93 -6.74
N THR A 70 -12.58 19.82 -6.26
CA THR A 70 -12.77 19.55 -4.84
C THR A 70 -11.42 19.38 -4.12
N GLY A 71 -10.42 18.78 -4.78
CA GLY A 71 -9.07 18.61 -4.25
C GLY A 71 -8.41 19.94 -3.89
N LEU A 72 -8.57 20.97 -4.74
CA LEU A 72 -8.05 22.31 -4.49
C LEU A 72 -8.60 22.96 -3.20
N LEU A 73 -9.80 22.57 -2.76
CA LEU A 73 -10.39 23.07 -1.51
C LEU A 73 -9.76 22.41 -0.26
N GLN A 74 -9.04 21.30 -0.41
CA GLN A 74 -8.28 20.69 0.67
C GLN A 74 -6.95 21.41 0.92
N ASP A 75 -6.40 22.06 -0.12
CA ASP A 75 -5.07 22.67 -0.11
C ASP A 75 -5.10 24.19 0.18
N VAL A 76 -6.15 24.66 0.85
CA VAL A 76 -6.28 26.06 1.29
C VAL A 76 -5.40 26.31 2.50
N GLU A 77 -4.56 27.36 2.45
CA GLU A 77 -3.50 27.62 3.44
C GLU A 77 -4.03 27.64 4.87
N ASP A 78 -5.00 28.52 5.16
CA ASP A 78 -5.71 28.61 6.43
C ASP A 78 -6.98 29.48 6.29
N ALA A 79 -7.70 29.68 7.40
CA ALA A 79 -8.91 30.50 7.43
C ALA A 79 -8.65 32.02 7.30
N GLU A 80 -7.41 32.47 7.46
CA GLU A 80 -7.00 33.88 7.40
C GLU A 80 -6.50 34.28 6.00
N CYS A 81 -6.24 33.30 5.12
CA CYS A 81 -5.76 33.55 3.77
C CYS A 81 -6.83 34.23 2.89
N ALA A 82 -6.37 34.95 1.86
CA ALA A 82 -7.26 35.76 1.03
C ALA A 82 -8.20 34.92 0.14
N ALA A 83 -7.87 33.65 -0.10
CA ALA A 83 -8.74 32.70 -0.82
C ALA A 83 -9.93 32.21 0.02
N PHE A 84 -9.86 32.27 1.34
CA PHE A 84 -10.86 31.67 2.21
C PHE A 84 -12.25 32.33 2.08
N PRO A 85 -12.40 33.66 2.08
CA PRO A 85 -13.71 34.29 1.91
C PRO A 85 -14.45 33.89 0.62
N PRO A 86 -13.89 33.99 -0.60
CA PRO A 86 -14.60 33.56 -1.81
C PRO A 86 -14.90 32.05 -1.84
N ILE A 87 -14.08 31.24 -1.17
CA ILE A 87 -14.38 29.82 -1.01
C ILE A 87 -15.63 29.62 -0.16
N MET A 88 -15.71 30.25 1.00
CA MET A 88 -16.86 30.18 1.89
C MET A 88 -18.13 30.78 1.27
N GLU A 89 -18.01 31.94 0.62
CA GLU A 89 -19.15 32.70 0.11
C GLU A 89 -19.66 32.18 -1.24
N SER A 90 -18.86 31.47 -2.02
CA SER A 90 -19.22 31.09 -3.39
C SER A 90 -18.83 29.67 -3.79
N ALA A 91 -17.62 29.20 -3.49
CA ALA A 91 -17.20 27.86 -3.90
C ALA A 91 -17.98 26.75 -3.17
N LEU A 92 -18.12 26.84 -1.84
CA LEU A 92 -18.86 25.85 -1.05
C LEU A 92 -20.36 25.80 -1.41
N PRO A 93 -21.08 26.93 -1.55
CA PRO A 93 -22.46 26.89 -2.07
C PRO A 93 -22.58 26.20 -3.43
N ALA A 94 -21.65 26.44 -4.36
CA ALA A 94 -21.65 25.77 -5.66
C ALA A 94 -21.39 24.26 -5.52
N LEU A 95 -20.42 23.86 -4.69
CA LEU A 95 -20.14 22.44 -4.41
C LEU A 95 -21.35 21.74 -3.78
N ILE A 96 -22.03 22.39 -2.84
CA ILE A 96 -23.28 21.88 -2.24
C ILE A 96 -24.33 21.63 -3.33
N SER A 97 -24.55 22.59 -4.23
CA SER A 97 -25.51 22.42 -5.34
C SER A 97 -25.17 21.24 -6.25
N VAL A 98 -23.89 21.07 -6.58
CA VAL A 98 -23.37 19.94 -7.36
C VAL A 98 -23.63 18.60 -6.66
N VAL A 99 -23.31 18.50 -5.37
CA VAL A 99 -23.54 17.27 -4.59
C VAL A 99 -25.03 16.96 -4.48
N GLU A 100 -25.86 17.97 -4.22
CA GLU A 100 -27.32 17.81 -4.16
C GLU A 100 -27.92 17.34 -5.49
N ALA A 101 -27.40 17.83 -6.62
CA ALA A 101 -27.76 17.32 -7.94
C ALA A 101 -27.36 15.83 -8.08
N GLY A 102 -26.17 15.45 -7.64
CA GLY A 102 -25.70 14.06 -7.63
C GLY A 102 -26.51 13.13 -6.72
N LEU A 103 -26.96 13.61 -5.56
CA LEU A 103 -27.87 12.88 -4.69
C LEU A 103 -29.25 12.68 -5.33
N ALA A 104 -29.73 13.68 -6.09
CA ALA A 104 -30.99 13.59 -6.82
C ALA A 104 -30.94 12.69 -8.06
N ASP A 105 -29.79 12.66 -8.77
CA ASP A 105 -29.52 11.81 -9.93
C ASP A 105 -28.13 11.17 -9.81
N ARG A 106 -28.08 9.96 -9.24
CA ARG A 106 -26.85 9.19 -8.98
C ARG A 106 -26.07 8.78 -10.25
N GLN A 107 -26.59 9.09 -11.45
CA GLN A 107 -25.87 8.87 -12.71
C GLN A 107 -25.06 10.09 -13.17
N LEU A 108 -25.15 11.22 -12.47
CA LEU A 108 -24.43 12.44 -12.84
C LEU A 108 -22.94 12.37 -12.52
N PHE A 109 -22.59 11.73 -11.41
CA PHE A 109 -21.23 11.68 -10.88
C PHE A 109 -20.90 10.27 -10.38
N GLU A 110 -19.62 9.95 -10.36
CA GLU A 110 -19.11 8.77 -9.67
C GLU A 110 -19.32 8.92 -8.16
N ARG A 111 -19.57 7.82 -7.47
CA ARG A 111 -19.91 7.83 -6.04
C ARG A 111 -18.74 8.29 -5.18
N ASP A 112 -17.54 7.84 -5.50
CA ASP A 112 -16.30 8.23 -4.82
C ASP A 112 -16.07 9.73 -4.89
N ASP A 113 -16.39 10.37 -6.03
CA ASP A 113 -16.26 11.81 -6.21
C ASP A 113 -17.26 12.58 -5.33
N LEU A 114 -18.49 12.05 -5.17
CA LEU A 114 -19.48 12.62 -4.25
C LEU A 114 -19.06 12.47 -2.79
N LEU A 115 -18.56 11.29 -2.39
CA LEU A 115 -18.05 11.06 -1.02
C LEU A 115 -16.85 11.97 -0.72
N PHE A 116 -15.94 12.17 -1.69
CA PHE A 116 -14.82 13.09 -1.56
C PHE A 116 -15.30 14.55 -1.42
N ALA A 117 -16.32 14.97 -2.17
CA ALA A 117 -16.94 16.28 -1.99
C ALA A 117 -17.59 16.45 -0.60
N LEU A 118 -18.30 15.42 -0.10
CA LEU A 118 -18.88 15.42 1.24
C LEU A 118 -17.81 15.55 2.33
N LYS A 119 -16.64 14.95 2.16
CA LYS A 119 -15.48 15.13 3.07
C LYS A 119 -15.08 16.60 3.15
N ILE A 120 -15.01 17.29 2.01
CA ILE A 120 -14.68 18.73 2.00
C ILE A 120 -15.76 19.54 2.70
N LEU A 121 -17.04 19.28 2.44
CA LEU A 121 -18.14 19.96 3.14
C LEU A 121 -18.08 19.75 4.67
N ALA A 122 -17.78 18.52 5.10
CA ALA A 122 -17.58 18.18 6.50
C ALA A 122 -16.39 18.94 7.12
N MET A 123 -15.27 19.05 6.39
CA MET A 123 -14.06 19.75 6.85
C MET A 123 -14.31 21.25 7.12
N TYR A 124 -15.11 21.93 6.30
CA TYR A 124 -15.44 23.35 6.48
C TYR A 124 -16.55 23.61 7.51
N GLY A 125 -17.42 22.63 7.76
CA GLY A 125 -18.40 22.68 8.86
C GLY A 125 -19.47 23.77 8.73
N THR A 126 -19.91 24.12 7.51
CA THR A 126 -21.04 25.04 7.31
C THR A 126 -22.38 24.37 7.63
N ASP A 127 -23.41 25.18 7.90
CA ASP A 127 -24.77 24.69 8.17
C ASP A 127 -25.31 23.89 6.97
N GLU A 128 -25.25 24.47 5.78
CA GLU A 128 -25.75 23.88 4.54
C GLU A 128 -24.91 22.69 4.07
N GLY A 129 -23.58 22.75 4.28
CA GLY A 129 -22.68 21.64 4.01
C GLY A 129 -23.01 20.45 4.89
N THR A 130 -23.27 20.68 6.17
CA THR A 130 -23.68 19.62 7.11
C THR A 130 -25.05 19.05 6.78
N ASP A 131 -26.02 19.88 6.37
CA ASP A 131 -27.32 19.37 5.89
C ASP A 131 -27.18 18.43 4.68
N THR A 132 -26.23 18.73 3.80
CA THR A 132 -25.92 17.90 2.63
C THR A 132 -25.33 16.55 3.07
N VAL A 133 -24.39 16.56 4.03
CA VAL A 133 -23.81 15.34 4.63
C VAL A 133 -24.88 14.48 5.31
N ILE A 134 -25.73 15.08 6.14
CA ILE A 134 -26.84 14.38 6.81
C ILE A 134 -27.76 13.73 5.76
N ARG A 135 -28.12 14.45 4.70
CA ARG A 135 -28.98 13.93 3.64
C ARG A 135 -28.35 12.75 2.89
N ALA A 136 -27.06 12.86 2.54
CA ALA A 136 -26.33 11.77 1.90
C ALA A 136 -26.28 10.51 2.77
N ALA A 137 -26.03 10.68 4.08
CA ALA A 137 -26.02 9.59 5.05
C ALA A 137 -27.40 8.93 5.20
N LEU A 138 -28.47 9.72 5.33
CA LEU A 138 -29.85 9.21 5.40
C LEU A 138 -30.34 8.53 4.11
N GLN A 139 -29.73 8.85 2.97
CA GLN A 139 -29.96 8.16 1.70
C GLN A 139 -29.06 6.93 1.49
N GLU A 140 -28.23 6.59 2.48
CA GLU A 140 -27.26 5.49 2.43
C GLU A 140 -26.42 5.53 1.14
N LEU A 141 -25.89 6.72 0.79
CA LEU A 141 -24.96 6.85 -0.32
C LEU A 141 -23.69 6.05 -0.01
N ASP A 142 -23.56 4.89 -0.65
CA ASP A 142 -22.46 3.94 -0.45
C ASP A 142 -22.12 3.69 1.02
N ALA A 143 -23.11 3.23 1.79
CA ALA A 143 -22.99 3.10 3.24
C ALA A 143 -21.93 2.09 3.74
N ASP A 144 -21.31 1.30 2.85
CA ASP A 144 -20.18 0.42 3.19
C ASP A 144 -18.80 1.07 2.90
N ASP A 145 -18.76 2.26 2.29
CA ASP A 145 -17.52 2.88 1.84
C ASP A 145 -16.69 3.47 2.99
N TYR A 146 -15.38 3.22 2.97
CA TYR A 146 -14.45 3.68 4.00
C TYR A 146 -14.41 5.21 4.16
N MET A 147 -14.75 5.96 3.11
CA MET A 147 -14.74 7.41 3.11
C MET A 147 -15.70 8.00 4.15
N TRP A 148 -16.72 7.26 4.57
CA TRP A 148 -17.58 7.68 5.67
C TRP A 148 -16.84 7.85 7.00
N SER A 149 -15.81 7.05 7.26
CA SER A 149 -14.96 7.23 8.46
C SER A 149 -14.20 8.56 8.39
N VAL A 150 -13.76 8.97 7.19
CA VAL A 150 -13.06 10.24 6.96
C VAL A 150 -14.03 11.42 7.04
N ILE A 151 -15.21 11.31 6.43
CA ILE A 151 -16.26 12.35 6.44
C ILE A 151 -16.70 12.61 7.89
N LEU A 152 -17.16 11.57 8.59
CA LEU A 152 -17.68 11.69 9.95
C LEU A 152 -16.58 11.99 10.98
N GLY A 153 -15.35 11.52 10.73
CA GLY A 153 -14.18 11.86 11.56
C GLY A 153 -13.92 13.36 11.68
N ASN A 154 -14.31 14.20 10.70
CA ASN A 154 -14.23 15.66 10.84
C ASN A 154 -15.16 16.19 11.94
N TYR A 155 -16.36 15.62 12.09
CA TYR A 155 -17.31 15.97 13.14
C TYR A 155 -16.90 15.42 14.51
N GLY A 156 -16.02 14.41 14.54
CA GLY A 156 -15.42 13.84 15.75
C GLY A 156 -14.32 14.69 16.39
N ARG A 157 -13.80 15.70 15.67
CA ARG A 157 -12.73 16.57 16.16
C ARG A 157 -13.23 17.55 17.23
N GLU A 158 -12.33 17.92 18.14
CA GLU A 158 -12.59 18.93 19.16
C GLU A 158 -13.09 20.24 18.54
N GLY A 159 -14.23 20.74 19.02
CA GLY A 159 -14.75 22.05 18.64
C GLY A 159 -15.44 22.16 17.28
N HIS A 160 -15.73 21.04 16.59
CA HIS A 160 -16.44 21.11 15.31
C HIS A 160 -17.84 21.76 15.47
N PRO A 161 -18.16 22.85 14.75
CA PRO A 161 -19.32 23.69 15.03
C PRO A 161 -20.68 23.01 14.81
N GLN A 162 -20.71 21.95 13.99
CA GLN A 162 -21.94 21.25 13.59
C GLN A 162 -22.05 19.83 14.15
N ALA A 163 -21.16 19.42 15.06
CA ALA A 163 -21.13 18.05 15.58
C ALA A 163 -22.46 17.65 16.25
N GLU A 164 -22.95 18.44 17.21
CA GLU A 164 -24.20 18.18 17.93
C GLU A 164 -25.39 18.01 16.96
N ARG A 165 -25.48 18.90 15.96
CA ARG A 165 -26.54 18.89 14.95
C ARG A 165 -26.50 17.60 14.11
N LEU A 166 -25.32 17.20 13.63
CA LEU A 166 -25.17 15.99 12.83
C LEU A 166 -25.52 14.74 13.65
N PHE A 167 -24.98 14.61 14.86
CA PHE A 167 -25.25 13.43 15.70
C PHE A 167 -26.73 13.34 16.08
N ALA A 168 -27.39 14.46 16.39
CA ALA A 168 -28.82 14.48 16.66
C ALA A 168 -29.66 14.06 15.43
N ALA A 169 -29.29 14.51 14.23
CA ALA A 169 -30.02 14.21 12.99
C ALA A 169 -29.88 12.74 12.55
N LEU A 170 -28.74 12.10 12.86
CA LEU A 170 -28.47 10.72 12.50
C LEU A 170 -28.79 9.72 13.63
N ALA A 171 -29.36 10.17 14.74
CA ALA A 171 -29.77 9.31 15.85
C ALA A 171 -31.07 8.53 15.57
N ASP A 172 -31.95 9.05 14.70
CA ASP A 172 -33.21 8.40 14.32
C ASP A 172 -33.68 8.79 12.90
N PRO A 173 -33.61 7.88 11.90
CA PRO A 173 -33.10 6.51 12.02
C PRO A 173 -31.56 6.50 12.09
N LEU A 174 -31.00 5.55 12.85
CA LEU A 174 -29.58 5.25 12.78
C LEU A 174 -29.21 4.69 11.40
N PRO A 175 -28.12 5.16 10.76
CA PRO A 175 -27.60 4.56 9.54
C PRO A 175 -27.31 3.07 9.71
N THR A 176 -27.19 2.34 8.60
CA THR A 176 -26.81 0.92 8.60
C THR A 176 -25.34 0.74 8.20
N LYS A 177 -24.88 -0.52 8.14
CA LYS A 177 -23.60 -0.88 7.50
C LYS A 177 -22.38 -0.19 8.15
N PHE A 178 -21.27 -0.09 7.42
CA PHE A 178 -20.04 0.56 7.89
C PHE A 178 -20.24 2.04 8.27
N LEU A 179 -21.18 2.74 7.62
CA LEU A 179 -21.59 4.10 7.98
C LEU A 179 -22.06 4.20 9.44
N ALA A 180 -22.78 3.20 9.94
CA ALA A 180 -23.18 3.17 11.35
C ALA A 180 -21.98 3.11 12.30
N VAL A 181 -20.96 2.33 11.95
CA VAL A 181 -19.72 2.21 12.72
C VAL A 181 -18.92 3.52 12.65
N SER A 182 -18.83 4.12 11.46
CA SER A 182 -18.19 5.44 11.28
C SER A 182 -18.87 6.54 12.12
N LEU A 183 -20.21 6.51 12.23
CA LEU A 183 -20.97 7.43 13.08
C LEU A 183 -20.67 7.20 14.57
N LEU A 184 -20.56 5.94 14.98
CA LEU A 184 -20.21 5.55 16.34
C LEU A 184 -18.82 6.07 16.73
N ASP A 185 -17.81 5.83 15.89
CA ASP A 185 -16.43 6.26 16.15
C ASP A 185 -16.30 7.79 16.21
N ALA A 186 -17.00 8.49 15.31
CA ALA A 186 -17.04 9.95 15.33
C ALA A 186 -17.70 10.49 16.60
N ALA A 187 -18.82 9.89 17.04
CA ALA A 187 -19.51 10.30 18.26
C ALA A 187 -18.67 10.02 19.52
N ASN A 188 -18.02 8.86 19.59
CA ASN A 188 -17.07 8.51 20.65
C ASN A 188 -15.94 9.54 20.75
N SER A 189 -15.30 9.85 19.60
CA SER A 189 -14.20 10.81 19.52
C SER A 189 -14.63 12.21 19.97
N ALA A 190 -15.82 12.67 19.55
CA ALA A 190 -16.34 13.97 19.96
C ALA A 190 -16.65 14.02 21.47
N ARG A 191 -17.18 12.94 22.05
CA ARG A 191 -17.42 12.85 23.50
C ARG A 191 -16.12 12.80 24.31
N LEU A 192 -15.10 12.09 23.83
CA LEU A 192 -13.76 12.07 24.42
C LEU A 192 -13.11 13.46 24.39
N SER A 193 -13.36 14.22 23.34
CA SER A 193 -12.88 15.60 23.18
C SER A 193 -13.71 16.64 23.95
N GLY A 194 -14.61 16.20 24.84
CA GLY A 194 -15.41 17.09 25.70
C GLY A 194 -16.70 17.63 25.07
N GLY A 195 -17.14 17.10 23.93
CA GLY A 195 -18.42 17.47 23.32
C GLY A 195 -19.61 17.14 24.22
N ASP A 196 -20.58 18.05 24.32
CA ASP A 196 -21.77 17.93 25.18
C ASP A 196 -23.04 17.74 24.34
N PHE A 197 -23.33 16.49 23.96
CA PHE A 197 -24.51 16.12 23.20
C PHE A 197 -24.98 14.72 23.60
N ILE A 198 -26.23 14.40 23.30
CA ILE A 198 -26.78 13.04 23.49
C ILE A 198 -26.15 12.12 22.45
N HIS A 199 -25.48 11.07 22.90
CA HIS A 199 -24.84 10.12 22.02
C HIS A 199 -25.87 9.48 21.07
N PRO A 200 -25.64 9.40 19.74
CA PRO A 200 -26.67 8.96 18.78
C PRO A 200 -27.14 7.52 19.03
N PHE A 201 -26.31 6.69 19.67
CA PHE A 201 -26.65 5.32 20.05
C PHE A 201 -27.32 5.19 21.43
N ASP A 202 -27.58 6.31 22.14
CA ASP A 202 -28.32 6.32 23.41
C ASP A 202 -29.85 6.29 23.16
N SER A 203 -30.29 5.25 22.44
CA SER A 203 -31.68 4.99 22.06
C SER A 203 -31.94 3.49 22.02
N PRO A 204 -33.20 3.00 22.08
CA PRO A 204 -33.48 1.58 22.00
C PRO A 204 -32.92 0.90 20.73
N ALA A 205 -32.93 1.60 19.60
CA ALA A 205 -32.34 1.11 18.35
C ALA A 205 -30.81 1.06 18.42
N GLY A 206 -30.18 2.07 19.03
CA GLY A 206 -28.74 2.10 19.26
C GLY A 206 -28.26 0.99 20.17
N ILE A 207 -28.93 0.80 21.32
CA ILE A 207 -28.64 -0.28 22.27
C ILE A 207 -28.73 -1.65 21.60
N SER A 208 -29.79 -1.90 20.83
CA SER A 208 -29.94 -3.16 20.10
C SER A 208 -28.82 -3.38 19.07
N ARG A 209 -28.30 -2.31 18.46
CA ARG A 209 -27.19 -2.40 17.51
C ARG A 209 -25.85 -2.66 18.20
N LEU A 210 -25.58 -1.96 19.30
CA LEU A 210 -24.39 -2.19 20.12
C LEU A 210 -24.36 -3.62 20.67
N GLU A 211 -25.50 -4.14 21.14
CA GLU A 211 -25.64 -5.54 21.55
C GLU A 211 -25.34 -6.50 20.40
N GLY A 212 -25.85 -6.21 19.20
CA GLY A 212 -25.57 -6.99 18.00
C GLY A 212 -24.06 -7.10 17.70
N TRP A 213 -23.33 -5.97 17.73
CA TRP A 213 -21.88 -5.98 17.51
C TRP A 213 -21.11 -6.67 18.64
N LEU A 214 -21.50 -6.46 19.91
CA LEU A 214 -20.87 -7.10 21.07
C LEU A 214 -21.17 -8.60 21.20
N THR A 215 -22.09 -9.14 20.40
CA THR A 215 -22.43 -10.57 20.39
C THR A 215 -22.13 -11.25 19.06
N ASP A 216 -21.57 -10.51 18.10
CA ASP A 216 -21.18 -11.05 16.82
C ASP A 216 -19.95 -11.96 17.00
N PRO A 217 -20.05 -13.26 16.69
CA PRO A 217 -18.93 -14.17 16.83
C PRO A 217 -17.88 -14.00 15.73
N ASP A 218 -18.14 -13.19 14.69
CA ASP A 218 -17.22 -12.98 13.58
C ASP A 218 -15.99 -12.14 14.02
N PRO A 219 -14.77 -12.71 13.99
CA PRO A 219 -13.57 -11.96 14.32
C PRO A 219 -13.33 -10.72 13.44
N GLU A 220 -13.80 -10.70 12.19
CA GLU A 220 -13.66 -9.55 11.29
C GLU A 220 -14.48 -8.35 11.79
N HIS A 221 -15.58 -8.61 12.52
CA HIS A 221 -16.40 -7.59 13.16
C HIS A 221 -15.95 -7.24 14.59
N ALA A 222 -14.83 -7.81 15.07
CA ALA A 222 -14.32 -7.47 16.39
C ALA A 222 -13.97 -5.98 16.52
N SER A 223 -13.57 -5.33 15.44
CA SER A 223 -13.36 -3.87 15.40
C SER A 223 -14.65 -3.08 15.71
N TYR A 224 -15.81 -3.54 15.24
CA TYR A 224 -17.10 -2.91 15.52
C TYR A 224 -17.49 -3.08 16.99
N ALA A 225 -17.17 -4.25 17.57
CA ALA A 225 -17.36 -4.52 18.98
C ALA A 225 -16.46 -3.63 19.87
N VAL A 226 -15.21 -3.34 19.45
CA VAL A 226 -14.31 -2.40 20.12
C VAL A 226 -14.95 -1.00 20.14
N SER A 227 -15.40 -0.50 18.99
CA SER A 227 -16.11 0.78 18.90
C SER A 227 -17.38 0.82 19.76
N ALA A 228 -18.12 -0.29 19.81
CA ALA A 228 -19.33 -0.43 20.61
C ALA A 228 -19.04 -0.38 22.12
N ALA A 229 -17.98 -1.07 22.55
CA ALA A 229 -17.51 -1.00 23.93
C ALA A 229 -17.08 0.43 24.29
N ALA A 230 -16.29 1.09 23.44
CA ALA A 230 -15.80 2.45 23.66
C ALA A 230 -16.93 3.50 23.82
N ALA A 231 -18.12 3.24 23.29
CA ALA A 231 -19.28 4.15 23.39
C ALA A 231 -20.01 4.10 24.74
N LEU A 232 -19.89 3.01 25.48
CA LEU A 232 -20.63 2.74 26.70
C LEU A 232 -20.51 3.81 27.81
N PRO A 233 -19.36 4.48 28.07
CA PRO A 233 -19.29 5.47 29.14
C PRO A 233 -20.08 6.74 28.81
N PHE A 234 -20.55 6.91 27.57
CA PHE A 234 -21.30 8.08 27.10
C PHE A 234 -22.81 7.84 27.04
N LEU A 235 -23.29 6.64 27.40
CA LEU A 235 -24.70 6.28 27.37
C LEU A 235 -25.33 6.44 28.77
N ASP A 236 -26.54 7.01 28.80
CA ASP A 236 -27.37 7.10 30.00
C ASP A 236 -28.46 6.00 30.05
N HIS A 237 -28.59 5.17 28.99
CA HIS A 237 -29.55 4.07 28.93
C HIS A 237 -29.43 3.07 30.10
N SER A 238 -30.58 2.55 30.55
CA SER A 238 -30.64 1.56 31.65
C SER A 238 -29.90 0.26 31.35
N ASP A 239 -29.75 -0.08 30.08
CA ASP A 239 -29.17 -1.35 29.62
C ASP A 239 -27.66 -1.27 29.43
N ARG A 240 -27.04 -0.09 29.61
CA ARG A 240 -25.57 0.10 29.49
C ARG A 240 -24.79 -0.92 30.30
N ASP A 241 -25.23 -1.21 31.52
CA ASP A 241 -24.52 -2.14 32.40
C ASP A 241 -24.56 -3.59 31.88
N GLY A 242 -25.60 -3.96 31.12
CA GLY A 242 -25.70 -5.24 30.41
C GLY A 242 -24.73 -5.31 29.22
N LEU A 243 -24.67 -4.25 28.42
CA LEU A 243 -23.70 -4.15 27.31
C LEU A 243 -22.25 -4.19 27.82
N LEU A 244 -21.96 -3.52 28.94
CA LEU A 244 -20.63 -3.57 29.56
C LEU A 244 -20.27 -4.98 30.03
N ALA A 245 -21.23 -5.76 30.51
CA ALA A 245 -20.98 -7.16 30.84
C ALA A 245 -20.63 -7.98 29.58
N LEU A 246 -21.33 -7.74 28.45
CA LEU A 246 -21.01 -8.38 27.18
C LEU A 246 -19.60 -8.04 26.70
N ALA A 247 -19.19 -6.77 26.79
CA ALA A 247 -17.84 -6.33 26.40
C ALA A 247 -16.75 -7.00 27.26
N LEU A 248 -16.96 -7.09 28.57
CA LEU A 248 -16.02 -7.74 29.50
C LEU A 248 -15.94 -9.27 29.31
N ASP A 249 -17.00 -9.91 28.83
CA ASP A 249 -17.07 -11.36 28.55
C ASP A 249 -16.80 -11.71 27.07
N HIS A 250 -16.44 -10.73 26.24
CA HIS A 250 -16.26 -10.90 24.80
C HIS A 250 -15.09 -11.84 24.45
N ALA A 251 -15.14 -12.53 23.31
CA ALA A 251 -14.07 -13.47 22.92
C ALA A 251 -12.74 -12.78 22.51
N SER A 252 -12.81 -11.52 22.10
CA SER A 252 -11.65 -10.71 21.71
C SER A 252 -11.09 -9.92 22.90
N ASP A 253 -9.79 -10.04 23.13
CA ASP A 253 -9.07 -9.34 24.22
C ASP A 253 -9.12 -7.82 24.05
N ASN A 254 -9.12 -7.30 22.81
CA ASN A 254 -9.26 -5.86 22.55
C ASN A 254 -10.61 -5.33 23.04
N VAL A 255 -11.70 -6.08 22.85
CA VAL A 255 -13.03 -5.68 23.33
C VAL A 255 -13.11 -5.76 24.85
N GLN A 256 -12.50 -6.78 25.46
CA GLN A 256 -12.40 -6.88 26.93
C GLN A 256 -11.57 -5.73 27.52
N LEU A 257 -10.47 -5.35 26.87
CA LEU A 257 -9.62 -4.23 27.26
C LEU A 257 -10.41 -2.92 27.25
N GLU A 258 -11.20 -2.67 26.19
CA GLU A 258 -12.10 -1.51 26.18
C GLU A 258 -13.18 -1.58 27.24
N GLY A 259 -13.80 -2.75 27.43
CA GLY A 259 -14.74 -2.96 28.53
C GLY A 259 -14.12 -2.63 29.90
N ALA A 260 -12.85 -2.99 30.12
CA ALA A 260 -12.13 -2.69 31.35
C ALA A 260 -11.88 -1.18 31.52
N TRP A 261 -11.50 -0.47 30.45
CA TRP A 261 -11.38 0.98 30.44
C TRP A 261 -12.70 1.68 30.74
N VAL A 262 -13.79 1.28 30.09
CA VAL A 262 -15.13 1.82 30.37
C VAL A 262 -15.51 1.58 31.82
N ALA A 263 -15.35 0.35 32.32
CA ALA A 263 -15.67 0.01 33.70
C ALA A 263 -14.90 0.92 34.68
N ALA A 264 -13.61 1.15 34.43
CA ALA A 264 -12.80 2.07 35.21
C ALA A 264 -13.29 3.53 35.10
N LYS A 265 -13.60 4.00 33.90
CA LYS A 265 -14.09 5.35 33.60
C LYS A 265 -15.41 5.68 34.30
N VAL A 266 -16.30 4.69 34.45
CA VAL A 266 -17.55 4.84 35.24
C VAL A 266 -17.37 4.55 36.74
N GLY A 267 -16.13 4.46 37.22
CA GLY A 267 -15.80 4.37 38.65
C GLY A 267 -15.84 2.96 39.25
N ARG A 268 -15.80 1.90 38.43
CA ARG A 268 -15.75 0.51 38.92
C ARG A 268 -14.29 0.09 39.14
N GLU A 269 -13.95 -0.19 40.39
CA GLU A 269 -12.61 -0.65 40.79
C GLU A 269 -12.18 -1.96 40.08
N ALA A 270 -13.14 -2.82 39.72
CA ALA A 270 -12.85 -4.05 38.96
C ALA A 270 -12.24 -3.76 37.58
N GLY A 271 -12.64 -2.66 36.92
CA GLY A 271 -12.07 -2.24 35.63
C GLY A 271 -10.60 -1.83 35.77
N ILE A 272 -10.28 -1.06 36.82
CA ILE A 272 -8.89 -0.66 37.13
C ILE A 272 -8.02 -1.89 37.41
N GLN A 273 -8.53 -2.86 38.16
CA GLN A 273 -7.82 -4.11 38.44
C GLN A 273 -7.60 -4.95 37.18
N GLN A 274 -8.54 -4.93 36.22
CA GLN A 274 -8.40 -5.63 34.96
C GLN A 274 -7.40 -4.92 34.03
N LEU A 275 -7.46 -3.59 33.91
CA LEU A 275 -6.45 -2.81 33.19
C LEU A 275 -5.05 -3.04 33.77
N ALA A 276 -4.89 -3.04 35.09
CA ALA A 276 -3.61 -3.33 35.73
C ALA A 276 -3.08 -4.75 35.41
N ARG A 277 -3.96 -5.72 35.12
CA ARG A 277 -3.54 -7.05 34.63
C ARG A 277 -3.11 -6.98 33.17
N TYR A 278 -3.83 -6.25 32.31
CA TYR A 278 -3.43 -6.03 30.92
C TYR A 278 -2.11 -5.27 30.79
N CYS A 279 -1.76 -4.41 31.75
CA CYS A 279 -0.42 -3.80 31.80
C CYS A 279 0.71 -4.84 31.86
N LEU A 280 0.45 -6.07 32.33
CA LEU A 280 1.43 -7.16 32.37
C LEU A 280 1.39 -8.06 31.15
N ASP A 281 0.43 -7.85 30.24
CA ASP A 281 0.37 -8.54 28.95
C ASP A 281 1.13 -7.71 27.92
N ILE A 282 2.20 -8.27 27.35
CA ILE A 282 3.05 -7.57 26.37
C ILE A 282 2.22 -7.03 25.19
N ASN A 283 1.19 -7.74 24.75
CA ASN A 283 0.41 -7.36 23.58
C ASN A 283 -0.54 -6.18 23.83
N HIS A 284 -0.93 -5.97 25.09
CA HIS A 284 -1.92 -4.96 25.49
C HIS A 284 -1.35 -3.91 26.46
N SER A 285 -0.10 -4.08 26.90
CA SER A 285 0.50 -3.32 28.00
C SER A 285 0.52 -1.82 27.73
N ASP A 286 0.94 -1.41 26.53
CA ASP A 286 1.10 0.00 26.20
C ASP A 286 -0.25 0.74 26.21
N VAL A 287 -1.29 0.13 25.62
CA VAL A 287 -2.66 0.65 25.61
C VAL A 287 -3.23 0.68 27.04
N ALA A 288 -3.11 -0.40 27.81
CA ALA A 288 -3.61 -0.45 29.18
C ALA A 288 -2.91 0.58 30.10
N CYS A 289 -1.60 0.76 29.95
CA CYS A 289 -0.86 1.80 30.67
C CYS A 289 -1.31 3.20 30.26
N HIS A 290 -1.60 3.43 28.98
CA HIS A 290 -2.15 4.70 28.50
C HIS A 290 -3.53 4.97 29.11
N TYR A 291 -4.41 3.98 29.14
CA TYR A 291 -5.73 4.08 29.78
C TYR A 291 -5.67 4.37 31.28
N LEU A 292 -4.77 3.73 32.03
CA LEU A 292 -4.60 4.08 33.44
C LEU A 292 -4.07 5.51 33.64
N LYS A 293 -3.23 6.03 32.73
CA LYS A 293 -2.78 7.44 32.76
C LYS A 293 -3.92 8.40 32.42
N GLU A 294 -4.71 8.12 31.39
CA GLU A 294 -5.88 8.93 31.02
C GLU A 294 -6.86 9.07 32.19
N LEU A 295 -6.99 8.02 33.00
CA LEU A 295 -7.89 7.95 34.16
C LEU A 295 -7.28 8.52 35.46
N ASP A 296 -6.09 9.14 35.41
CA ASP A 296 -5.33 9.60 36.58
C ASP A 296 -5.08 8.49 37.62
N ARG A 297 -4.84 7.26 37.14
CA ARG A 297 -4.61 6.04 37.94
C ARG A 297 -3.25 5.41 37.65
N GLU A 298 -2.19 6.20 37.46
CA GLU A 298 -0.84 5.66 37.32
C GLU A 298 -0.37 4.87 38.54
N ASP A 299 -0.97 5.10 39.70
CA ASP A 299 -0.74 4.31 40.93
C ASP A 299 -1.08 2.83 40.76
N ALA A 300 -1.96 2.48 39.82
CA ALA A 300 -2.36 1.12 39.52
C ALA A 300 -1.46 0.42 38.49
N ILE A 301 -0.56 1.16 37.80
CA ILE A 301 0.36 0.58 36.84
C ILE A 301 1.41 -0.26 37.59
N PRO A 302 1.54 -1.56 37.31
CA PRO A 302 2.53 -2.41 37.95
C PRO A 302 3.97 -1.89 37.71
N PRO A 303 4.88 -1.97 38.71
CA PRO A 303 6.26 -1.52 38.56
C PRO A 303 7.03 -2.29 37.48
N GLU A 304 6.64 -3.53 37.17
CA GLU A 304 7.20 -4.34 36.08
C GLU A 304 7.07 -3.64 34.72
N CYS A 305 6.01 -2.86 34.51
CA CYS A 305 5.80 -2.09 33.28
C CYS A 305 6.78 -0.93 33.11
N GLN A 306 7.55 -0.60 34.16
CA GLN A 306 8.62 0.41 34.11
C GLN A 306 9.96 -0.19 33.72
N ASP A 307 10.08 -1.53 33.64
CA ASP A 307 11.29 -2.16 33.13
C ASP A 307 11.53 -1.79 31.67
N PRO A 308 12.71 -1.26 31.30
CA PRO A 308 12.99 -0.83 29.93
C PRO A 308 12.84 -1.94 28.89
N THR A 309 13.18 -3.18 29.25
CA THR A 309 13.08 -4.32 28.33
C THR A 309 11.63 -4.70 28.11
N PHE A 310 10.82 -4.75 29.17
CA PHE A 310 9.39 -5.00 29.05
C PHE A 310 8.68 -3.93 28.21
N ARG A 311 9.03 -2.65 28.41
CA ARG A 311 8.50 -1.55 27.58
C ARG A 311 8.88 -1.70 26.11
N ALA A 312 10.13 -2.05 25.82
CA ALA A 312 10.57 -2.30 24.46
C ALA A 312 9.85 -3.52 23.84
N GLN A 313 9.59 -4.58 24.61
CA GLN A 313 8.78 -5.72 24.16
C GLN A 313 7.35 -5.30 23.80
N ALA A 314 6.70 -4.53 24.68
CA ALA A 314 5.33 -4.06 24.45
C ALA A 314 5.23 -3.10 23.26
N GLU A 315 6.20 -2.21 23.10
CA GLU A 315 6.31 -1.33 21.94
C GLU A 315 6.43 -2.14 20.64
N PHE A 316 7.30 -3.15 20.62
CA PHE A 316 7.49 -3.97 19.43
C PHE A 316 6.26 -4.83 19.10
N ALA A 317 5.61 -5.42 20.11
CA ALA A 317 4.38 -6.17 19.93
C ALA A 317 3.25 -5.30 19.36
N ARG A 318 3.10 -4.06 19.87
CA ARG A 318 2.15 -3.08 19.34
C ARG A 318 2.48 -2.70 17.89
N TRP A 319 3.75 -2.47 17.57
CA TRP A 319 4.18 -2.16 16.21
C TRP A 319 3.87 -3.30 15.25
N LEU A 320 4.20 -4.54 15.61
CA LEU A 320 3.89 -5.73 14.80
C LEU A 320 2.37 -5.91 14.59
N ALA A 321 1.56 -5.56 15.59
CA ALA A 321 0.10 -5.63 15.50
C ALA A 321 -0.53 -4.60 14.55
N HIS A 322 0.24 -3.64 14.03
CA HIS A 322 -0.27 -2.67 13.08
C HIS A 322 -0.70 -3.35 11.76
N PRO A 323 -1.81 -2.96 11.11
CA PRO A 323 -2.32 -3.59 9.88
C PRO A 323 -1.35 -3.63 8.71
N CYS A 324 -0.40 -2.68 8.64
CA CYS A 324 0.63 -2.67 7.60
C CYS A 324 1.81 -3.61 7.89
N GLU A 325 1.87 -4.23 9.08
CA GLU A 325 2.95 -5.11 9.50
C GLU A 325 2.46 -6.58 9.55
N LEU A 326 2.17 -7.13 10.74
CA LEU A 326 1.54 -8.45 10.87
C LEU A 326 0.00 -8.38 10.99
N GLY A 327 -0.56 -7.21 11.31
CA GLY A 327 -1.99 -7.01 11.56
C GLY A 327 -2.50 -7.60 12.88
N GLU A 328 -1.65 -8.32 13.62
CA GLU A 328 -1.94 -8.84 14.95
C GLU A 328 -0.65 -9.03 15.74
N ALA A 329 -0.77 -9.08 17.06
CA ALA A 329 0.39 -9.32 17.91
C ALA A 329 1.01 -10.71 17.66
N PRO A 330 2.33 -10.86 17.82
CA PRO A 330 2.98 -12.16 17.68
C PRO A 330 2.54 -13.12 18.79
N ASP A 331 2.59 -14.43 18.51
CA ASP A 331 2.26 -15.46 19.51
C ASP A 331 3.40 -15.62 20.53
N GLU A 332 4.65 -15.36 20.13
CA GLU A 332 5.83 -15.42 21.00
C GLU A 332 6.78 -14.23 20.72
N LEU A 333 7.40 -13.71 21.78
CA LEU A 333 8.41 -12.66 21.70
C LEU A 333 9.58 -12.96 22.65
N GLU A 334 10.80 -13.03 22.11
CA GLU A 334 12.03 -13.39 22.82
C GLU A 334 13.07 -12.27 22.67
N LEU A 335 13.66 -11.81 23.78
CA LEU A 335 14.82 -10.92 23.73
C LEU A 335 16.04 -11.69 23.21
N VAL A 336 16.55 -11.27 22.05
CA VAL A 336 17.76 -11.83 21.44
C VAL A 336 19.02 -11.15 21.98
N ASP A 337 19.02 -9.82 21.99
CA ASP A 337 20.15 -9.01 22.43
C ASP A 337 19.71 -7.62 22.88
N HIS A 338 20.50 -6.99 23.75
CA HIS A 338 20.30 -5.61 24.20
C HIS A 338 21.66 -4.92 24.41
N ARG A 339 21.83 -3.73 23.84
CA ARG A 339 23.06 -2.93 23.94
C ARG A 339 22.78 -1.45 24.06
N GLU A 340 23.74 -0.73 24.63
CA GLU A 340 23.85 0.71 24.47
C GLU A 340 24.84 1.00 23.35
N LEU A 341 24.38 1.58 22.24
CA LEU A 341 25.18 1.84 21.05
C LEU A 341 25.24 3.35 20.76
N ALA A 342 26.39 3.82 20.28
CA ALA A 342 26.54 5.18 19.76
C ALA A 342 25.97 5.25 18.34
N TRP A 343 24.66 5.50 18.23
CA TRP A 343 23.92 5.37 16.97
C TRP A 343 24.14 6.58 16.05
N PRO A 344 24.60 6.40 14.79
CA PRO A 344 24.80 7.51 13.85
C PRO A 344 23.47 8.14 13.40
N PRO A 345 23.48 9.38 12.85
CA PRO A 345 24.63 10.24 12.64
C PRO A 345 25.09 10.97 13.91
N ALA A 346 24.20 11.14 14.90
CA ALA A 346 24.47 11.89 16.12
C ALA A 346 25.54 11.23 17.01
N ARG A 347 25.62 9.89 16.97
CA ARG A 347 26.46 9.04 17.82
C ARG A 347 26.16 9.21 19.31
N ASP A 348 24.94 9.61 19.62
CA ASP A 348 24.42 9.56 20.97
C ASP A 348 24.27 8.11 21.40
N ILE A 349 24.59 7.83 22.67
CA ILE A 349 24.42 6.49 23.23
C ILE A 349 22.92 6.28 23.45
N CYS A 350 22.31 5.37 22.69
CA CYS A 350 20.94 4.95 22.88
C CYS A 350 20.86 3.45 23.18
N PRO A 351 19.92 3.02 24.04
CA PRO A 351 19.65 1.61 24.23
C PRO A 351 18.89 1.06 23.02
N VAL A 352 19.29 -0.12 22.56
CA VAL A 352 18.68 -0.83 21.45
C VAL A 352 18.44 -2.29 21.82
N TRP A 353 17.28 -2.81 21.47
CA TRP A 353 16.86 -4.19 21.73
C TRP A 353 16.60 -4.90 20.41
N LEU A 354 17.01 -6.17 20.33
CA LEU A 354 16.60 -7.07 19.27
C LEU A 354 15.63 -8.09 19.84
N PHE A 355 14.45 -8.17 19.24
CA PHE A 355 13.43 -9.13 19.61
C PHE A 355 13.17 -10.07 18.47
N ARG A 356 13.24 -11.36 18.78
CA ARG A 356 12.75 -12.40 17.88
C ARG A 356 11.27 -12.61 18.15
N PHE A 357 10.46 -12.52 17.11
CA PHE A 357 9.05 -12.87 17.19
C PHE A 357 8.79 -14.20 16.50
N ARG A 358 7.69 -14.86 16.90
CA ARG A 358 7.10 -15.95 16.15
C ARG A 358 5.60 -15.70 16.02
N LYS A 359 5.12 -15.74 14.79
CA LYS A 359 3.70 -15.81 14.47
C LYS A 359 3.40 -17.21 13.94
N LEU A 360 2.55 -17.93 14.67
CA LEU A 360 2.18 -19.29 14.34
C LEU A 360 1.32 -19.30 13.09
N ASP A 361 1.66 -20.15 12.13
CA ASP A 361 0.73 -20.43 11.03
C ASP A 361 -0.41 -21.30 11.55
N ARG A 362 -1.58 -20.68 11.74
CA ARG A 362 -2.79 -21.39 12.15
C ARG A 362 -3.49 -22.09 10.98
N THR A 363 -3.03 -21.87 9.75
CA THR A 363 -3.62 -22.44 8.55
C THR A 363 -3.07 -23.83 8.21
N GLY A 364 -1.84 -24.13 8.62
CA GLY A 364 -1.10 -25.31 8.15
C GLY A 364 -0.68 -25.24 6.68
N LEU A 365 -0.81 -24.07 6.03
CA LEU A 365 -0.44 -23.79 4.64
C LEU A 365 0.76 -22.84 4.53
N ALA A 366 1.41 -22.53 5.63
CA ALA A 366 2.64 -21.76 5.66
C ALA A 366 3.58 -22.29 6.74
N GLU A 367 4.79 -21.75 6.75
CA GLU A 367 5.67 -21.86 7.90
C GLU A 367 5.27 -20.79 8.93
N ASP A 368 5.61 -21.02 10.19
CA ASP A 368 5.57 -19.96 11.19
C ASP A 368 6.39 -18.76 10.69
N HIS A 369 5.82 -17.56 10.78
CA HIS A 369 6.55 -16.35 10.45
C HIS A 369 7.45 -15.99 11.63
N VAL A 370 8.74 -16.22 11.46
CA VAL A 370 9.77 -15.98 12.48
C VAL A 370 10.79 -15.01 11.93
N ASP A 371 10.92 -13.83 12.52
CA ASP A 371 12.03 -12.94 12.23
C ASP A 371 12.50 -12.18 13.50
N VAL A 372 13.48 -11.30 13.32
CA VAL A 372 14.00 -10.40 14.37
C VAL A 372 13.75 -8.96 13.95
N GLY A 373 13.17 -8.16 14.83
CA GLY A 373 13.10 -6.71 14.69
C GLY A 373 13.85 -5.99 15.80
N MET A 374 13.89 -4.67 15.68
CA MET A 374 14.63 -3.79 16.58
C MET A 374 13.70 -2.77 17.23
N VAL A 375 13.99 -2.40 18.48
CA VAL A 375 13.45 -1.25 19.21
C VAL A 375 14.61 -0.40 19.70
N GLY A 376 14.51 0.93 19.66
CA GLY A 376 15.55 1.83 20.14
C GLY A 376 15.59 3.15 19.37
N SER A 377 16.50 3.28 18.38
CA SER A 377 16.53 4.45 17.48
C SER A 377 15.23 4.61 16.70
N VAL A 378 14.70 3.48 16.23
CA VAL A 378 13.42 3.30 15.57
C VAL A 378 12.92 1.90 15.88
N THR A 379 11.60 1.75 15.98
CA THR A 379 10.97 0.43 16.07
C THR A 379 10.60 -0.06 14.68
N PHE A 380 11.23 -1.15 14.23
CA PHE A 380 11.06 -1.65 12.88
C PHE A 380 11.46 -3.12 12.72
N CYS A 381 10.88 -3.81 11.74
CA CYS A 381 11.27 -5.17 11.33
C CYS A 381 11.52 -5.24 9.82
N LEU A 382 12.63 -5.88 9.42
CA LEU A 382 13.03 -6.04 8.02
C LEU A 382 12.71 -7.45 7.53
N PHE A 383 11.41 -7.78 7.36
CA PHE A 383 10.89 -9.14 7.10
C PHE A 383 11.54 -9.91 5.94
N THR A 384 12.17 -9.21 4.98
CA THR A 384 12.82 -9.81 3.80
C THR A 384 14.32 -10.09 3.99
N TYR A 385 14.87 -9.78 5.17
CA TYR A 385 16.32 -9.81 5.44
C TYR A 385 16.77 -11.05 6.23
N GLN A 386 15.84 -11.90 6.65
CA GLN A 386 16.11 -13.14 7.39
C GLN A 386 17.01 -12.87 8.61
N LEU A 387 16.67 -11.84 9.39
CA LEU A 387 17.48 -11.41 10.53
C LEU A 387 17.55 -12.48 11.63
N ASN A 388 16.55 -13.36 11.72
CA ASN A 388 16.57 -14.57 12.55
C ASN A 388 17.70 -15.59 12.25
N GLN A 389 18.40 -15.44 11.12
CA GLN A 389 19.55 -16.26 10.72
C GLN A 389 20.88 -15.50 10.79
N ARG A 390 20.92 -14.36 11.48
CA ARG A 390 22.10 -13.51 11.60
C ARG A 390 22.52 -13.32 13.05
N SER A 391 23.76 -12.88 13.23
CA SER A 391 24.25 -12.44 14.53
C SER A 391 23.62 -11.12 14.97
N PRO A 392 23.49 -10.85 16.27
CA PRO A 392 23.00 -9.56 16.76
C PRO A 392 23.72 -8.35 16.15
N GLU A 393 25.05 -8.41 16.02
CA GLU A 393 25.84 -7.32 15.42
C GLU A 393 25.50 -7.07 13.95
N ASP A 394 25.22 -8.13 13.19
CA ASP A 394 24.80 -7.99 11.78
C ASP A 394 23.38 -7.43 11.69
N CYS A 395 22.47 -7.82 12.59
CA CYS A 395 21.12 -7.24 12.66
C CYS A 395 21.15 -5.73 12.94
N TYR A 396 21.88 -5.31 13.98
CA TYR A 396 22.06 -3.88 14.26
C TYR A 396 22.69 -3.12 13.09
N ALA A 397 23.69 -3.71 12.43
CA ALA A 397 24.34 -3.10 11.27
C ALA A 397 23.36 -2.87 10.11
N ILE A 398 22.52 -3.86 9.80
CA ILE A 398 21.52 -3.74 8.74
C ILE A 398 20.49 -2.65 9.08
N HIS A 399 19.98 -2.61 10.31
CA HIS A 399 19.04 -1.57 10.74
C HIS A 399 19.66 -0.17 10.68
N CYS A 400 20.89 -0.02 11.17
CA CYS A 400 21.63 1.25 11.13
C CYS A 400 21.81 1.72 9.69
N TYR A 401 22.24 0.84 8.78
CA TYR A 401 22.38 1.21 7.39
C TYR A 401 21.03 1.63 6.79
N TRP A 402 19.98 0.83 6.98
CA TRP A 402 18.65 1.11 6.43
C TRP A 402 18.12 2.46 6.87
N GLU A 403 18.22 2.77 8.18
CA GLU A 403 17.78 4.05 8.74
C GLU A 403 18.53 5.23 8.10
N LEU A 404 19.83 5.10 7.88
CA LEU A 404 20.64 6.14 7.24
C LEU A 404 20.32 6.32 5.74
N THR A 405 19.96 5.24 5.03
CA THR A 405 19.46 5.36 3.66
C THR A 405 18.12 6.09 3.61
N THR A 406 17.19 5.80 4.53
CA THR A 406 15.91 6.51 4.64
C THR A 406 16.10 7.99 4.99
N GLN A 407 17.18 8.34 5.69
CA GLN A 407 17.57 9.72 5.98
C GLN A 407 18.41 10.38 4.86
N GLU A 408 18.58 9.71 3.71
CA GLU A 408 19.40 10.18 2.57
C GLU A 408 20.88 10.43 2.93
N LEU A 409 21.38 9.80 4.00
CA LEU A 409 22.77 9.88 4.44
C LEU A 409 23.65 8.79 3.81
N ILE A 410 23.05 7.82 3.13
CA ILE A 410 23.74 6.84 2.27
C ILE A 410 23.02 6.81 0.93
N SER A 411 23.74 7.15 -0.13
CA SER A 411 23.27 7.02 -1.51
C SER A 411 23.73 5.69 -2.10
N GLU A 412 22.85 4.98 -2.79
CA GLU A 412 23.17 3.72 -3.47
C GLU A 412 23.07 3.89 -4.99
N LEU A 413 24.11 3.44 -5.70
CA LEU A 413 24.16 3.40 -7.17
C LEU A 413 24.31 1.95 -7.64
N GLU A 414 23.24 1.40 -8.22
CA GLU A 414 23.29 0.13 -8.94
C GLU A 414 24.03 0.32 -10.26
N LEU A 415 25.01 -0.55 -10.54
CA LEU A 415 25.80 -0.50 -11.75
C LEU A 415 25.25 -1.48 -12.80
N PRO A 416 25.20 -1.08 -14.08
CA PRO A 416 24.91 -2.00 -15.16
C PRO A 416 25.92 -3.15 -15.20
N PRO A 417 25.50 -4.35 -15.66
CA PRO A 417 26.42 -5.45 -15.91
C PRO A 417 27.58 -5.00 -16.82
N ASN A 418 28.82 -5.31 -16.42
CA ASN A 418 30.05 -4.92 -17.12
C ASN A 418 30.40 -3.42 -17.10
N SER A 419 29.85 -2.63 -16.17
CA SER A 419 30.35 -1.27 -15.95
C SER A 419 31.82 -1.29 -15.50
N HIS A 420 32.63 -0.41 -16.11
CA HIS A 420 34.06 -0.24 -15.80
C HIS A 420 34.36 1.06 -15.04
N GLU A 421 33.34 1.89 -14.79
CA GLU A 421 33.47 3.24 -14.22
C GLU A 421 34.18 3.23 -12.85
N TYR A 422 33.89 2.19 -12.05
CA TYR A 422 34.39 2.03 -10.70
C TYR A 422 35.44 0.91 -10.54
N ASP A 423 36.07 0.46 -11.64
CA ASP A 423 37.12 -0.59 -11.63
C ASP A 423 38.31 -0.24 -10.73
N HIS A 424 38.52 1.04 -10.44
CA HIS A 424 39.58 1.47 -9.53
C HIS A 424 39.34 0.99 -8.07
N LEU A 425 38.08 0.76 -7.66
CA LEU A 425 37.76 0.18 -6.35
C LEU A 425 38.27 -1.27 -6.24
N LEU A 426 38.21 -2.04 -7.33
CA LEU A 426 38.70 -3.43 -7.35
C LEU A 426 40.20 -3.51 -7.06
N ARG A 427 40.98 -2.50 -7.47
CA ARG A 427 42.42 -2.43 -7.21
C ARG A 427 42.76 -2.20 -5.73
N GLN A 428 41.78 -1.82 -4.91
CA GLN A 428 41.97 -1.63 -3.47
C GLN A 428 41.97 -2.95 -2.70
N TYR A 429 41.44 -4.04 -3.28
CA TYR A 429 41.42 -5.34 -2.64
C TYR A 429 42.82 -5.95 -2.59
N ALA A 430 43.37 -6.07 -1.37
CA ALA A 430 44.69 -6.65 -1.13
C ALA A 430 44.69 -8.17 -0.83
N GLY A 431 43.52 -8.81 -0.90
CA GLY A 431 43.37 -10.25 -0.62
C GLY A 431 43.84 -11.14 -1.77
N SER A 432 43.74 -12.47 -1.56
CA SER A 432 44.08 -13.48 -2.56
C SER A 432 43.27 -13.35 -3.85
N ASP A 433 43.81 -13.85 -4.95
CA ASP A 433 43.23 -13.79 -6.30
C ASP A 433 41.73 -14.11 -6.33
N LEU A 434 40.92 -13.08 -6.56
CA LEU A 434 39.50 -13.20 -6.86
C LEU A 434 39.31 -13.54 -8.35
N SER A 435 38.29 -14.34 -8.66
CA SER A 435 37.88 -14.63 -10.04
C SER A 435 36.40 -14.32 -10.24
N GLU A 436 35.98 -14.16 -11.50
CA GLU A 436 34.58 -13.88 -11.87
C GLU A 436 33.98 -12.65 -11.15
N VAL A 437 34.77 -11.58 -11.06
CA VAL A 437 34.36 -10.40 -10.31
C VAL A 437 33.40 -9.54 -11.13
N VAL A 438 32.23 -9.26 -10.57
CA VAL A 438 31.21 -8.37 -11.16
C VAL A 438 30.81 -7.32 -10.12
N LEU A 439 31.19 -6.07 -10.34
CA LEU A 439 30.81 -4.95 -9.47
C LEU A 439 29.35 -4.58 -9.72
N GLU A 440 28.52 -4.62 -8.68
CA GLU A 440 27.06 -4.50 -8.79
C GLU A 440 26.54 -3.19 -8.18
N THR A 441 27.14 -2.74 -7.07
CA THR A 441 26.65 -1.55 -6.37
C THR A 441 27.82 -0.76 -5.80
N VAL A 442 27.72 0.57 -5.87
CA VAL A 442 28.60 1.51 -5.18
C VAL A 442 27.74 2.39 -4.29
N VAL A 443 28.23 2.65 -3.09
CA VAL A 443 27.53 3.50 -2.12
C VAL A 443 28.41 4.64 -1.68
N GLU A 444 27.79 5.79 -1.47
CA GLU A 444 28.42 7.02 -1.02
C GLU A 444 27.84 7.42 0.34
N PRO A 445 28.54 7.12 1.44
CA PRO A 445 28.16 7.61 2.76
C PRO A 445 28.37 9.13 2.84
N ALA A 446 27.40 9.85 3.39
CA ALA A 446 27.51 11.28 3.61
C ALA A 446 28.72 11.61 4.49
N SER A 447 29.40 12.70 4.18
CA SER A 447 30.59 13.15 4.93
C SER A 447 30.31 13.38 6.43
N SER A 448 29.07 13.72 6.79
CA SER A 448 28.59 13.87 8.17
C SER A 448 28.69 12.58 9.00
N LEU A 449 28.63 11.41 8.36
CA LEU A 449 28.79 10.11 9.05
C LEU A 449 30.24 9.87 9.50
N ASN A 450 31.18 10.66 8.99
CA ASN A 450 32.62 10.46 9.18
C ASN A 450 33.04 9.03 8.80
N TYR A 451 32.43 8.47 7.75
CA TYR A 451 32.83 7.16 7.22
C TYR A 451 34.22 7.29 6.57
N PRO A 452 35.16 6.33 6.75
CA PRO A 452 36.54 6.60 6.36
C PRO A 452 36.82 6.55 4.85
N GLN A 453 35.91 6.00 4.04
CA GLN A 453 35.97 6.06 2.57
C GLN A 453 34.81 6.89 2.05
N ALA A 454 35.03 7.62 0.95
CA ALA A 454 33.97 8.33 0.26
C ALA A 454 33.07 7.36 -0.54
N LEU A 455 33.64 6.29 -1.09
CA LEU A 455 32.93 5.28 -1.86
C LEU A 455 33.22 3.89 -1.31
N VAL A 456 32.18 3.06 -1.21
CA VAL A 456 32.29 1.64 -0.89
C VAL A 456 31.61 0.84 -2.01
N GLY A 457 32.33 -0.12 -2.59
CA GLY A 457 31.79 -0.97 -3.65
C GLY A 457 31.45 -2.37 -3.14
N ILE A 458 30.51 -3.06 -3.78
CA ILE A 458 30.31 -4.49 -3.60
C ILE A 458 30.25 -5.20 -4.95
N ALA A 459 30.96 -6.32 -5.03
CA ALA A 459 31.00 -7.18 -6.19
C ALA A 459 30.68 -8.63 -5.82
N THR A 460 29.97 -9.34 -6.69
CA THR A 460 29.97 -10.81 -6.67
C THR A 460 31.32 -11.31 -7.18
N ALA A 461 31.84 -12.38 -6.56
CA ALA A 461 33.15 -12.94 -6.91
C ALA A 461 33.28 -14.39 -6.43
N GLN A 462 34.29 -15.10 -6.94
CA GLN A 462 34.77 -16.35 -6.36
C GLN A 462 36.14 -16.17 -5.70
N ARG A 463 36.36 -16.82 -4.56
CA ARG A 463 37.67 -16.91 -3.88
C ARG A 463 38.04 -18.37 -3.69
N ALA A 464 39.12 -18.80 -4.34
CA ALA A 464 39.54 -20.21 -4.34
C ALA A 464 38.41 -21.20 -4.76
N GLY A 465 37.55 -20.78 -5.69
CA GLY A 465 36.41 -21.56 -6.18
C GLY A 465 35.15 -21.49 -5.30
N GLU A 466 35.20 -20.80 -4.16
CA GLU A 466 34.04 -20.57 -3.31
C GLU A 466 33.31 -19.28 -3.75
N PRO A 467 32.00 -19.34 -4.09
CA PRO A 467 31.24 -18.16 -4.45
C PRO A 467 30.96 -17.27 -3.23
N GLY A 468 30.84 -15.97 -3.46
CA GLY A 468 30.49 -15.01 -2.43
C GLY A 468 30.53 -13.57 -2.94
N TRP A 469 30.76 -12.66 -2.01
CA TRP A 469 30.81 -11.23 -2.29
C TRP A 469 32.09 -10.62 -1.75
N VAL A 470 32.65 -9.64 -2.46
CA VAL A 470 33.72 -8.80 -1.96
C VAL A 470 33.20 -7.38 -1.76
N VAL A 471 33.34 -6.87 -0.54
CA VAL A 471 33.14 -5.45 -0.25
C VAL A 471 34.48 -4.73 -0.36
N LEU A 472 34.50 -3.64 -1.12
CA LEU A 472 35.66 -2.83 -1.47
C LEU A 472 35.61 -1.52 -0.66
N ASP A 473 36.30 -1.51 0.48
CA ASP A 473 36.32 -0.42 1.47
C ASP A 473 37.76 -0.07 1.86
N GLY A 474 38.64 0.10 0.87
CA GLY A 474 40.06 0.37 1.08
C GLY A 474 40.74 -0.70 1.95
N PRO A 475 41.46 -0.32 3.03
CA PRO A 475 42.10 -1.28 3.94
C PRO A 475 41.14 -2.24 4.66
N ARG A 476 39.83 -1.95 4.67
CA ARG A 476 38.80 -2.79 5.31
C ARG A 476 38.12 -3.77 4.36
N SER A 477 38.51 -3.76 3.08
CA SER A 477 37.92 -4.63 2.07
C SER A 477 37.92 -6.10 2.51
N ARG A 478 36.79 -6.78 2.35
CA ARG A 478 36.57 -8.13 2.89
C ARG A 478 35.75 -8.99 1.93
N PHE A 479 36.10 -10.27 1.88
CA PHE A 479 35.28 -11.30 1.22
C PHE A 479 34.32 -11.96 2.21
N TYR A 480 33.08 -12.13 1.79
CA TYR A 480 31.97 -12.78 2.50
C TYR A 480 31.58 -14.02 1.71
N ALA A 481 31.80 -15.20 2.27
CA ALA A 481 31.47 -16.45 1.60
C ALA A 481 29.94 -16.65 1.55
N ALA A 482 29.43 -17.18 0.44
CA ALA A 482 28.00 -17.47 0.30
C ALA A 482 27.50 -18.46 1.38
N ALA A 483 28.36 -19.40 1.79
CA ALA A 483 28.04 -20.37 2.85
C ALA A 483 27.95 -19.77 4.26
N GLU A 484 28.37 -18.50 4.45
CA GLU A 484 28.24 -17.76 5.71
C GLU A 484 26.99 -16.85 5.74
N MET A 485 26.20 -16.83 4.68
CA MET A 485 25.02 -15.98 4.54
C MET A 485 23.75 -16.81 4.45
N PRO A 486 22.58 -16.24 4.81
CA PRO A 486 21.30 -16.88 4.60
C PRO A 486 21.06 -17.26 3.12
N ALA A 487 20.24 -18.29 2.89
CA ALA A 487 19.97 -18.76 1.53
C ALA A 487 19.19 -17.70 0.72
N GLY A 488 19.63 -17.47 -0.52
CA GLY A 488 19.03 -16.45 -1.38
C GLY A 488 19.44 -15.01 -1.05
N GLU A 489 20.52 -14.83 -0.28
CA GLU A 489 21.07 -13.52 0.08
C GLU A 489 21.25 -12.62 -1.16
N ARG A 490 20.82 -11.36 -1.04
CA ARG A 490 21.02 -10.35 -2.07
C ARG A 490 22.31 -9.58 -1.80
N THR A 491 23.02 -9.21 -2.86
CA THR A 491 24.27 -8.43 -2.77
C THR A 491 24.16 -7.22 -1.84
N GLY A 492 23.10 -6.41 -1.99
CA GLY A 492 22.87 -5.25 -1.12
C GLY A 492 22.85 -5.56 0.38
N GLN A 493 22.39 -6.72 0.81
CA GLN A 493 22.33 -7.08 2.24
C GLN A 493 23.73 -7.28 2.85
N VAL A 494 24.66 -7.87 2.09
CA VAL A 494 26.06 -8.03 2.52
C VAL A 494 26.75 -6.67 2.68
N LEU A 495 26.46 -5.74 1.78
CA LEU A 495 26.98 -4.38 1.86
C LEU A 495 26.47 -3.65 3.12
N LYS A 496 25.17 -3.79 3.43
CA LYS A 496 24.55 -3.25 4.65
C LYS A 496 25.21 -3.78 5.92
N VAL A 497 25.46 -5.08 5.96
CA VAL A 497 26.22 -5.70 7.06
C VAL A 497 27.60 -5.08 7.18
N HIS A 498 28.35 -4.92 6.08
CA HIS A 498 29.69 -4.38 6.14
C HIS A 498 29.72 -2.92 6.64
N VAL A 499 29.02 -2.03 5.94
CA VAL A 499 29.05 -0.59 6.22
C VAL A 499 28.43 -0.29 7.59
N GLY A 500 27.30 -0.94 7.93
CA GLY A 500 26.65 -0.76 9.23
C GLY A 500 27.54 -1.20 10.40
N ARG A 501 28.29 -2.31 10.26
CA ARG A 501 29.23 -2.75 11.30
C ARG A 501 30.35 -1.75 11.51
N GLU A 502 30.89 -1.18 10.45
CA GLU A 502 31.95 -0.16 10.55
C GLU A 502 31.44 1.13 11.20
N LEU A 503 30.23 1.56 10.85
CA LEU A 503 29.56 2.71 11.48
C LEU A 503 29.32 2.51 12.98
N LEU A 504 28.91 1.30 13.37
CA LEU A 504 28.67 0.93 14.78
C LEU A 504 29.94 0.49 15.52
N GLY A 505 31.08 0.39 14.85
CA GLY A 505 32.37 0.00 15.44
C GLY A 505 32.53 -1.49 15.76
N PHE A 506 31.73 -2.37 15.15
CA PHE A 506 31.79 -3.84 15.34
C PHE A 506 32.94 -4.49 14.57
N ARG A 507 34.15 -4.44 15.13
CA ARG A 507 35.39 -4.94 14.50
C ARG A 507 35.65 -6.44 14.65
N GLU A 508 34.95 -7.10 15.56
CA GLU A 508 35.17 -8.51 15.86
C GLU A 508 34.67 -9.41 14.73
N ALA A 509 35.40 -10.51 14.47
CA ALA A 509 34.95 -11.52 13.52
C ALA A 509 33.83 -12.35 14.16
N VAL A 510 32.73 -12.50 13.42
CA VAL A 510 31.57 -13.30 13.83
C VAL A 510 31.58 -14.61 13.06
N ASP A 511 31.38 -15.71 13.78
CA ASP A 511 31.07 -17.01 13.17
C ASP A 511 29.59 -17.02 12.72
N ARG A 512 29.33 -16.52 11.51
CA ARG A 512 27.97 -16.41 10.96
C ARG A 512 27.32 -17.78 10.74
N SER A 513 28.14 -18.80 10.47
CA SER A 513 27.65 -20.16 10.24
C SER A 513 26.90 -20.74 11.43
N ALA A 514 27.23 -20.28 12.65
CA ALA A 514 26.54 -20.68 13.89
C ALA A 514 25.10 -20.13 14.00
N TYR A 515 24.75 -19.11 13.23
CA TYR A 515 23.42 -18.48 13.23
C TYR A 515 22.54 -18.95 12.07
N LEU A 516 23.13 -19.54 11.04
CA LEU A 516 22.38 -20.11 9.93
C LEU A 516 21.53 -21.26 10.44
N ARG A 517 20.23 -21.15 10.22
CA ARG A 517 19.28 -22.20 10.58
C ARG A 517 19.06 -23.07 9.35
N PRO A 518 18.86 -24.38 9.51
CA PRO A 518 18.27 -25.16 8.42
C PRO A 518 16.93 -24.51 8.05
N GLU A 519 16.55 -24.61 6.77
CA GLU A 519 15.21 -24.21 6.32
C GLU A 519 14.19 -24.77 7.31
N SER A 520 13.23 -23.93 7.69
CA SER A 520 12.30 -24.25 8.77
C SER A 520 11.50 -25.53 8.46
N ASN A 521 10.76 -26.05 9.44
CA ASN A 521 9.88 -27.20 9.26
C ASN A 521 8.70 -26.84 8.32
N LYS A 522 8.99 -26.74 7.02
CA LYS A 522 7.99 -26.73 5.96
C LYS A 522 7.05 -27.91 6.19
N PRO A 523 5.72 -27.71 6.14
CA PRO A 523 4.79 -28.82 6.08
C PRO A 523 5.25 -29.78 4.97
N SER A 524 5.20 -31.09 5.25
CA SER A 524 5.52 -32.05 4.21
C SER A 524 4.58 -31.85 3.02
N ALA A 525 5.02 -32.16 1.80
CA ALA A 525 4.17 -31.99 0.63
C ALA A 525 2.82 -32.72 0.79
N ALA A 526 2.81 -33.88 1.44
CA ALA A 526 1.58 -34.63 1.74
C ALA A 526 0.66 -33.91 2.74
N ASP A 527 1.21 -33.35 3.81
CA ASP A 527 0.43 -32.60 4.80
C ASP A 527 -0.14 -31.31 4.18
N PHE A 528 0.66 -30.60 3.38
CA PHE A 528 0.22 -29.40 2.68
C PHE A 528 -0.97 -29.69 1.75
N ILE A 529 -0.88 -30.76 0.94
CA ILE A 529 -1.97 -31.20 0.05
C ILE A 529 -3.22 -31.49 0.88
N ALA A 530 -3.10 -32.29 1.94
CA ALA A 530 -4.23 -32.69 2.77
C ALA A 530 -4.92 -31.49 3.41
N THR A 531 -4.16 -30.51 3.90
CA THR A 531 -4.68 -29.27 4.47
C THR A 531 -5.38 -28.42 3.40
N TYR A 532 -4.75 -28.21 2.25
CA TYR A 532 -5.30 -27.39 1.16
C TYR A 532 -6.61 -27.99 0.62
N GLU A 533 -6.63 -29.30 0.34
CA GLU A 533 -7.85 -30.02 -0.07
C GLU A 533 -8.91 -30.00 1.03
N GLY A 534 -8.51 -30.07 2.30
CA GLY A 534 -9.41 -29.93 3.44
C GLY A 534 -10.12 -28.58 3.47
N TYR A 535 -9.43 -27.49 3.18
CA TYR A 535 -10.04 -26.17 3.06
C TYR A 535 -10.92 -26.03 1.81
N LEU A 536 -10.51 -26.57 0.66
CA LEU A 536 -11.36 -26.60 -0.53
C LEU A 536 -12.70 -27.32 -0.27
N GLN A 537 -12.69 -28.38 0.53
CA GLN A 537 -13.91 -29.08 0.94
C GLN A 537 -14.77 -28.25 1.89
N GLN A 538 -14.14 -27.55 2.85
CA GLN A 538 -14.84 -26.67 3.79
C GLN A 538 -15.46 -25.45 3.10
N ALA A 539 -14.84 -24.94 2.04
CA ALA A 539 -15.34 -23.81 1.26
C ALA A 539 -16.68 -24.10 0.55
N ALA A 540 -17.13 -25.36 0.52
CA ALA A 540 -18.51 -25.69 0.10
C ALA A 540 -19.58 -25.24 1.11
N ASN A 541 -19.18 -24.92 2.35
CA ASN A 541 -20.04 -24.26 3.33
C ASN A 541 -20.04 -22.75 3.07
N LEU A 542 -21.23 -22.17 2.86
CA LEU A 542 -21.38 -20.74 2.56
C LEU A 542 -20.76 -19.83 3.61
N ALA A 543 -20.82 -20.22 4.89
CA ALA A 543 -20.26 -19.43 5.99
C ALA A 543 -18.72 -19.36 5.97
N GLU A 544 -18.04 -20.31 5.31
CA GLU A 544 -16.57 -20.37 5.23
C GLU A 544 -16.04 -19.95 3.86
N ALA A 545 -16.92 -19.85 2.85
CA ALA A 545 -16.51 -19.66 1.46
C ALA A 545 -15.74 -18.35 1.27
N GLU A 546 -16.19 -17.25 1.86
CA GLU A 546 -15.51 -15.95 1.75
C GLU A 546 -14.11 -15.97 2.40
N LYS A 547 -14.01 -16.51 3.62
CA LYS A 547 -12.73 -16.68 4.34
C LYS A 547 -11.74 -17.57 3.60
N LEU A 548 -12.20 -18.57 2.86
CA LEU A 548 -11.35 -19.57 2.20
C LEU A 548 -11.10 -19.29 0.72
N LEU A 549 -11.97 -18.55 0.03
CA LEU A 549 -11.88 -18.30 -1.42
C LEU A 549 -11.90 -16.81 -1.81
N GLY A 550 -12.19 -15.90 -0.88
CA GLY A 550 -12.24 -14.45 -1.15
C GLY A 550 -10.87 -13.83 -1.44
N GLY A 551 -10.87 -12.54 -1.77
CA GLY A 551 -9.68 -11.78 -2.15
C GLY A 551 -8.62 -11.63 -1.06
N ASN A 552 -8.91 -11.93 0.20
CA ASN A 552 -7.95 -11.97 1.32
C ASN A 552 -7.98 -13.32 2.05
N SER A 553 -8.38 -14.39 1.34
CA SER A 553 -8.60 -15.69 1.94
C SER A 553 -7.32 -16.47 2.31
N LEU A 554 -7.49 -17.50 3.13
CA LEU A 554 -6.40 -18.41 3.53
C LEU A 554 -5.74 -19.16 2.36
N LEU A 555 -6.43 -19.30 1.21
CA LEU A 555 -5.90 -19.99 0.03
C LEU A 555 -5.18 -19.06 -0.95
N LYS A 556 -5.24 -17.73 -0.75
CA LYS A 556 -4.60 -16.75 -1.62
C LYS A 556 -3.08 -16.91 -1.60
N GLY A 557 -2.45 -16.88 -2.77
CA GLY A 557 -1.01 -17.08 -2.94
C GLY A 557 -0.51 -18.50 -2.65
N LYS A 558 -1.39 -19.47 -2.36
CA LYS A 558 -0.99 -20.85 -1.99
C LYS A 558 -1.13 -21.86 -3.13
N PHE A 559 -1.77 -21.47 -4.23
CA PHE A 559 -2.09 -22.39 -5.33
C PHE A 559 -0.84 -22.94 -6.04
N GLU A 560 0.20 -22.14 -6.28
CA GLU A 560 1.43 -22.66 -6.90
C GLU A 560 2.12 -23.69 -6.02
N ARG A 561 2.25 -23.42 -4.71
CA ARG A 561 2.82 -24.39 -3.75
C ARG A 561 2.00 -25.68 -3.69
N TYR A 562 0.67 -25.59 -3.78
CA TYR A 562 -0.22 -26.76 -3.86
C TYR A 562 0.11 -27.64 -5.08
N VAL A 563 0.24 -27.02 -6.26
CA VAL A 563 0.65 -27.71 -7.50
C VAL A 563 2.01 -28.37 -7.33
N GLU A 564 3.00 -27.66 -6.79
CA GLU A 564 4.35 -28.18 -6.58
C GLU A 564 4.38 -29.36 -5.62
N ALA A 565 3.59 -29.30 -4.53
CA ALA A 565 3.46 -30.41 -3.59
C ALA A 565 2.88 -31.66 -4.28
N ILE A 566 1.88 -31.51 -5.16
CA ILE A 566 1.33 -32.65 -5.92
C ILE A 566 2.37 -33.20 -6.90
N VAL A 567 3.12 -32.33 -7.58
CA VAL A 567 4.19 -32.77 -8.49
C VAL A 567 5.27 -33.55 -7.74
N GLU A 568 5.70 -33.06 -6.58
CA GLU A 568 6.68 -33.71 -5.71
C GLU A 568 6.22 -35.10 -5.25
N THR A 569 4.96 -35.23 -4.86
CA THR A 569 4.40 -36.48 -4.30
C THR A 569 3.98 -37.49 -5.35
N THR A 570 3.60 -37.05 -6.56
CA THR A 570 3.05 -37.93 -7.61
C THR A 570 3.98 -38.12 -8.82
N ALA A 571 5.03 -37.31 -8.95
CA ALA A 571 5.91 -37.24 -10.12
C ALA A 571 5.16 -37.05 -11.46
N ARG A 572 4.01 -36.38 -11.41
CA ARG A 572 3.22 -36.01 -12.61
C ARG A 572 3.75 -34.72 -13.24
N ASP A 573 3.42 -34.52 -14.51
CA ASP A 573 3.76 -33.32 -15.27
C ASP A 573 3.12 -32.04 -14.66
N LYS A 574 3.91 -30.98 -14.42
CA LYS A 574 3.45 -29.75 -13.73
C LYS A 574 2.27 -29.10 -14.47
N PRO A 575 2.29 -28.86 -15.79
CA PRO A 575 1.14 -28.36 -16.54
C PRO A 575 -0.16 -29.16 -16.32
N GLU A 576 -0.12 -30.48 -16.44
CA GLU A 576 -1.32 -31.31 -16.24
C GLU A 576 -1.83 -31.30 -14.79
N VAL A 577 -0.93 -31.22 -13.80
CA VAL A 577 -1.29 -31.05 -12.39
C VAL A 577 -1.94 -29.69 -12.16
N THR A 578 -1.37 -28.61 -12.69
CA THR A 578 -1.94 -27.25 -12.60
C THR A 578 -3.38 -27.22 -13.09
N LEU A 579 -3.66 -27.83 -14.25
CA LEU A 579 -5.02 -27.86 -14.80
C LEU A 579 -5.99 -28.67 -13.95
N ALA A 580 -5.56 -29.82 -13.42
CA ALA A 580 -6.38 -30.62 -12.54
C ALA A 580 -6.72 -29.87 -11.23
N ALA A 581 -5.73 -29.22 -10.62
CA ALA A 581 -5.91 -28.41 -9.41
C ALA A 581 -6.82 -27.20 -9.67
N TYR A 582 -6.63 -26.48 -10.78
CA TYR A 582 -7.47 -25.36 -11.19
C TYR A 582 -8.94 -25.79 -11.36
N GLN A 583 -9.20 -26.93 -12.00
CA GLN A 583 -10.56 -27.43 -12.19
C GLN A 583 -11.23 -27.82 -10.86
N GLN A 584 -10.48 -28.32 -9.88
CA GLN A 584 -11.01 -28.58 -8.54
C GLN A 584 -11.44 -27.28 -7.86
N LEU A 585 -10.61 -26.25 -7.91
CA LEU A 585 -10.90 -24.93 -7.33
C LEU A 585 -12.07 -24.25 -8.04
N LEU A 586 -12.11 -24.26 -9.37
CA LEU A 586 -13.24 -23.76 -10.17
C LEU A 586 -14.54 -24.48 -9.80
N ALA A 587 -14.51 -25.80 -9.66
CA ALA A 587 -15.67 -26.58 -9.26
C ALA A 587 -16.14 -26.29 -7.82
N ALA A 588 -15.26 -25.87 -6.93
CA ALA A 588 -15.63 -25.41 -5.59
C ALA A 588 -16.38 -24.07 -5.67
N VAL A 589 -15.85 -23.10 -6.40
CA VAL A 589 -16.49 -21.78 -6.60
C VAL A 589 -17.84 -21.90 -7.31
N GLN A 590 -17.95 -22.73 -8.34
CA GLN A 590 -19.21 -22.92 -9.10
C GLN A 590 -20.35 -23.54 -8.28
N ARG A 591 -20.07 -24.10 -7.10
CA ARG A 591 -21.11 -24.61 -6.18
C ARG A 591 -21.69 -23.50 -5.30
N LEU A 592 -21.04 -22.34 -5.23
CA LEU A 592 -21.50 -21.19 -4.45
C LEU A 592 -22.67 -20.49 -5.15
N PRO A 593 -23.50 -19.72 -4.42
CA PRO A 593 -24.51 -18.84 -4.99
C PRO A 593 -23.89 -17.82 -5.94
N ALA A 594 -24.63 -17.40 -6.96
CA ALA A 594 -24.14 -16.54 -8.03
C ALA A 594 -23.67 -15.16 -7.51
N GLU A 595 -24.30 -14.67 -6.44
CA GLU A 595 -23.94 -13.46 -5.73
C GLU A 595 -22.52 -13.48 -5.17
N MET A 596 -22.06 -14.61 -4.61
CA MET A 596 -20.70 -14.76 -4.08
C MET A 596 -19.69 -15.03 -5.19
N GLN A 597 -20.11 -15.71 -6.26
CA GLN A 597 -19.20 -16.09 -7.35
C GLN A 597 -18.48 -14.88 -7.94
N SER A 598 -19.15 -13.74 -8.10
CA SER A 598 -18.57 -12.57 -8.76
C SER A 598 -17.25 -12.12 -8.13
N GLU A 599 -17.14 -12.13 -6.80
CA GLU A 599 -15.92 -11.78 -6.06
C GLU A 599 -14.86 -12.87 -6.16
N MET A 600 -15.29 -14.14 -6.16
CA MET A 600 -14.39 -15.30 -6.30
C MET A 600 -13.82 -15.46 -7.71
N PHE A 601 -14.39 -14.79 -8.71
CA PHE A 601 -13.84 -14.72 -10.06
C PHE A 601 -12.91 -13.52 -10.26
N ASP A 602 -12.72 -12.65 -9.27
CA ASP A 602 -11.78 -11.54 -9.36
C ASP A 602 -10.33 -12.01 -9.58
N THR A 603 -9.51 -11.20 -10.25
CA THR A 603 -8.11 -11.55 -10.57
C THR A 603 -7.27 -11.81 -9.32
N PHE A 604 -7.57 -11.14 -8.21
CA PHE A 604 -6.83 -11.22 -6.96
C PHE A 604 -7.38 -12.28 -5.99
N SER A 605 -8.41 -13.03 -6.40
CA SER A 605 -8.88 -14.22 -5.70
C SER A 605 -7.94 -15.42 -5.94
N PRO A 606 -7.97 -16.46 -5.08
CA PRO A 606 -7.24 -17.70 -5.33
C PRO A 606 -7.59 -18.35 -6.68
N LEU A 607 -8.85 -18.24 -7.12
CA LEU A 607 -9.28 -18.78 -8.41
C LEU A 607 -8.74 -17.94 -9.57
N GLY A 608 -8.67 -16.62 -9.43
CA GLY A 608 -8.06 -15.74 -10.42
C GLY A 608 -6.56 -15.99 -10.61
N GLU A 609 -5.81 -16.11 -9.51
CA GLU A 609 -4.39 -16.50 -9.52
C GLU A 609 -4.19 -17.87 -10.17
N ALA A 610 -5.02 -18.86 -9.79
CA ALA A 610 -4.99 -20.19 -10.40
C ALA A 610 -5.30 -20.17 -11.90
N ALA A 611 -6.19 -19.28 -12.34
CA ALA A 611 -6.51 -19.11 -13.76
C ALA A 611 -5.32 -18.59 -14.57
N LEU A 612 -4.51 -17.68 -14.02
CA LEU A 612 -3.28 -17.20 -14.67
C LEU A 612 -2.27 -18.35 -14.88
N LEU A 613 -2.08 -19.21 -13.86
CA LEU A 613 -1.22 -20.39 -14.00
C LEU A 613 -1.81 -21.44 -14.95
N ALA A 614 -3.13 -21.64 -14.94
CA ALA A 614 -3.83 -22.52 -15.88
C ALA A 614 -3.69 -22.03 -17.32
N ILE A 615 -3.77 -20.72 -17.57
CA ILE A 615 -3.53 -20.10 -18.87
C ILE A 615 -2.10 -20.42 -19.35
N ALA A 616 -1.09 -20.29 -18.49
CA ALA A 616 0.30 -20.63 -18.82
C ALA A 616 0.45 -22.12 -19.17
N ALA A 617 -0.11 -23.02 -18.36
CA ALA A 617 -0.10 -24.47 -18.59
C ALA A 617 -0.81 -24.87 -19.89
N LEU A 618 -1.98 -24.28 -20.21
CA LEU A 618 -2.71 -24.54 -21.46
C LEU A 618 -1.94 -24.08 -22.69
N LYS A 619 -1.20 -22.97 -22.59
CA LYS A 619 -0.32 -22.49 -23.67
C LYS A 619 0.82 -23.49 -23.92
N GLU A 620 1.48 -23.96 -22.86
CA GLU A 620 2.56 -24.94 -22.94
C GLU A 620 2.09 -26.27 -23.58
N LEU A 621 0.92 -26.75 -23.16
CA LEU A 621 0.31 -27.98 -23.71
C LEU A 621 -0.35 -27.80 -25.09
N GLY A 622 -0.43 -26.58 -25.61
CA GLY A 622 -1.07 -26.28 -26.90
C GLY A 622 -2.60 -26.52 -26.92
N ARG A 623 -3.27 -26.52 -25.76
CA ARG A 623 -4.71 -26.80 -25.59
C ARG A 623 -5.57 -25.55 -25.83
N ARG A 624 -5.56 -25.07 -27.08
CA ARG A 624 -6.15 -23.77 -27.46
C ARG A 624 -7.63 -23.58 -27.12
N ASN A 625 -8.46 -24.62 -27.25
CA ASN A 625 -9.90 -24.48 -27.00
C ASN A 625 -10.20 -24.23 -25.52
N GLU A 626 -9.56 -25.00 -24.64
CA GLU A 626 -9.72 -24.84 -23.18
C GLU A 626 -9.14 -23.50 -22.71
N LEU A 627 -8.05 -23.03 -23.33
CA LEU A 627 -7.53 -21.69 -23.08
C LEU A 627 -8.59 -20.60 -23.34
N LEU A 628 -9.32 -20.72 -24.46
CA LEU A 628 -10.40 -19.78 -24.79
C LEU A 628 -11.63 -19.93 -23.90
N GLU A 629 -11.86 -21.12 -23.32
CA GLU A 629 -12.91 -21.32 -22.32
C GLU A 629 -12.58 -20.54 -21.04
N VAL A 630 -11.35 -20.68 -20.52
CA VAL A 630 -10.89 -19.89 -19.36
C VAL A 630 -11.04 -18.39 -19.64
N VAL A 631 -10.60 -17.92 -20.81
CA VAL A 631 -10.74 -16.49 -21.16
C VAL A 631 -12.19 -16.02 -21.08
N ARG A 632 -13.12 -16.75 -21.67
CA ARG A 632 -14.54 -16.38 -21.67
C ARG A 632 -15.20 -16.48 -20.30
N THR A 633 -14.71 -17.38 -19.45
CA THR A 633 -15.16 -17.49 -18.07
C THR A 633 -14.80 -16.25 -17.26
N PHE A 634 -13.58 -15.73 -17.40
CA PHE A 634 -13.11 -14.59 -16.60
C PHE A 634 -13.35 -13.20 -17.22
N GLU A 635 -13.61 -13.10 -18.53
CA GLU A 635 -13.87 -11.83 -19.22
C GLU A 635 -14.89 -10.91 -18.51
N PRO A 636 -16.04 -11.43 -18.01
CA PRO A 636 -17.03 -10.58 -17.35
C PRO A 636 -16.60 -10.07 -15.98
N HIS A 637 -15.62 -10.73 -15.35
CA HIS A 637 -15.20 -10.50 -13.97
C HIS A 637 -13.92 -9.70 -13.84
N TRP A 638 -13.17 -9.51 -14.93
CA TRP A 638 -11.91 -8.78 -14.94
C TRP A 638 -11.99 -7.46 -15.72
N PRO A 639 -12.87 -6.50 -15.35
CA PRO A 639 -13.10 -5.27 -16.10
C PRO A 639 -12.00 -4.20 -15.86
N HIS A 640 -10.75 -4.62 -15.65
CA HIS A 640 -9.61 -3.77 -15.31
C HIS A 640 -8.40 -4.05 -16.22
N ASN A 641 -7.41 -3.16 -16.18
CA ASN A 641 -6.30 -3.14 -17.14
C ASN A 641 -5.45 -4.43 -17.12
N LEU A 642 -5.07 -4.88 -15.93
CA LEU A 642 -4.35 -6.15 -15.75
C LEU A 642 -5.13 -7.34 -16.33
N GLY A 643 -6.46 -7.33 -16.14
CA GLY A 643 -7.37 -8.35 -16.62
C GLY A 643 -7.45 -8.39 -18.14
N TYR A 644 -7.74 -7.24 -18.76
CA TYR A 644 -7.78 -7.11 -20.22
C TYR A 644 -6.45 -7.47 -20.89
N SER A 645 -5.33 -7.08 -20.30
CA SER A 645 -4.00 -7.44 -20.81
C SER A 645 -3.79 -8.96 -20.79
N SER A 646 -4.01 -9.60 -19.64
CA SER A 646 -3.80 -11.03 -19.43
C SER A 646 -4.74 -11.90 -20.30
N LEU A 647 -6.03 -11.56 -20.31
CA LEU A 647 -7.05 -12.25 -21.10
C LEU A 647 -6.88 -12.00 -22.60
N GLY A 648 -6.49 -10.80 -23.00
CA GLY A 648 -6.19 -10.46 -24.39
C GLY A 648 -5.01 -11.27 -24.93
N ALA A 649 -3.92 -11.36 -24.17
CA ALA A 649 -2.76 -12.20 -24.51
C ALA A 649 -3.14 -13.69 -24.60
N ALA A 650 -3.98 -14.19 -23.68
CA ALA A 650 -4.48 -15.55 -23.70
C ALA A 650 -5.39 -15.82 -24.92
N ALA A 651 -6.31 -14.91 -25.26
CA ALA A 651 -7.17 -15.02 -26.43
C ALA A 651 -6.36 -15.07 -27.74
N GLN A 652 -5.33 -14.23 -27.86
CA GLN A 652 -4.43 -14.22 -29.01
C GLN A 652 -3.70 -15.56 -29.16
N ALA A 653 -3.17 -16.12 -28.06
CA ALA A 653 -2.50 -17.42 -28.06
C ALA A 653 -3.47 -18.58 -28.39
N GLY A 654 -4.74 -18.47 -27.97
CA GLY A 654 -5.81 -19.40 -28.34
C GLY A 654 -6.25 -19.29 -29.81
N GLY A 655 -5.91 -18.18 -30.48
CA GLY A 655 -6.23 -17.92 -31.88
C GLY A 655 -7.54 -17.16 -32.12
N ASP A 656 -8.21 -16.70 -31.05
CA ASP A 656 -9.42 -15.86 -31.16
C ASP A 656 -9.01 -14.38 -31.24
N LEU A 657 -8.57 -13.98 -32.43
CA LEU A 657 -8.04 -12.62 -32.67
C LEU A 657 -9.10 -11.53 -32.46
N ALA A 658 -10.38 -11.83 -32.63
CA ALA A 658 -11.47 -10.87 -32.45
C ALA A 658 -11.70 -10.59 -30.95
N LEU A 659 -11.73 -11.64 -30.13
CA LEU A 659 -11.81 -11.49 -28.68
C LEU A 659 -10.57 -10.78 -28.12
N ALA A 660 -9.38 -11.16 -28.58
CA ALA A 660 -8.13 -10.51 -28.19
C ALA A 660 -8.13 -9.01 -28.53
N GLU A 661 -8.51 -8.65 -29.77
CA GLU A 661 -8.65 -7.26 -30.20
C GLU A 661 -9.64 -6.49 -29.31
N SER A 662 -10.81 -7.07 -29.02
CA SER A 662 -11.81 -6.41 -28.18
C SER A 662 -11.31 -6.12 -26.78
N LEU A 663 -10.57 -7.04 -26.16
CA LEU A 663 -10.04 -6.87 -24.81
C LEU A 663 -8.92 -5.83 -24.78
N LEU A 664 -7.99 -5.89 -25.72
CA LEU A 664 -6.88 -4.94 -25.83
C LEU A 664 -7.38 -3.52 -26.18
N LEU A 665 -8.48 -3.39 -26.92
CA LEU A 665 -9.13 -2.10 -27.14
C LEU A 665 -9.79 -1.53 -25.88
N LYS A 666 -10.40 -2.36 -25.03
CA LYS A 666 -10.92 -1.93 -23.71
C LYS A 666 -9.78 -1.41 -22.83
N LEU A 667 -8.65 -2.11 -22.80
CA LEU A 667 -7.43 -1.66 -22.12
C LEU A 667 -6.95 -0.29 -22.63
N HIS A 668 -6.89 -0.11 -23.95
CA HIS A 668 -6.49 1.17 -24.57
C HIS A 668 -7.50 2.31 -24.35
N ALA A 669 -8.76 2.01 -24.04
CA ALA A 669 -9.79 3.03 -23.78
C ALA A 669 -9.75 3.55 -22.34
N ASN A 670 -9.32 2.71 -21.39
CA ASN A 670 -9.41 2.98 -19.95
C ASN A 670 -8.17 3.64 -19.34
N ASP A 671 -7.06 3.76 -20.06
CA ASP A 671 -5.80 4.22 -19.43
C ASP A 671 -4.85 4.96 -20.39
N ARG A 672 -4.02 5.83 -19.79
CA ARG A 672 -2.70 6.25 -20.29
C ARG A 672 -1.62 5.21 -19.95
N ALA A 673 -2.02 3.95 -19.70
CA ALA A 673 -1.12 2.87 -19.31
C ALA A 673 0.08 2.87 -20.25
N SER A 674 1.25 3.09 -19.66
CA SER A 674 2.57 2.94 -20.27
C SER A 674 2.53 1.86 -21.34
N TRP A 675 2.85 2.26 -22.57
CA TRP A 675 2.84 1.47 -23.78
C TRP A 675 3.50 0.11 -23.57
N SER A 676 2.65 -0.85 -23.22
CA SER A 676 3.04 -2.18 -22.78
C SER A 676 3.03 -3.15 -23.96
N ASP A 677 3.38 -4.39 -23.68
CA ASP A 677 3.25 -5.55 -24.58
C ASP A 677 1.87 -5.63 -25.26
N ALA A 678 0.82 -5.08 -24.62
CA ALA A 678 -0.53 -4.99 -25.18
C ALA A 678 -0.61 -4.23 -26.51
N THR A 679 0.16 -3.15 -26.68
CA THR A 679 0.19 -2.37 -27.92
C THR A 679 0.78 -3.18 -29.06
N ASP A 680 1.92 -3.83 -28.82
CA ASP A 680 2.57 -4.68 -29.82
C ASP A 680 1.67 -5.88 -30.16
N MET A 681 0.98 -6.45 -29.16
CA MET A 681 -0.02 -7.50 -29.37
C MET A 681 -1.18 -7.03 -30.26
N LEU A 682 -1.76 -5.86 -29.98
CA LEU A 682 -2.87 -5.30 -30.77
C LEU A 682 -2.43 -4.97 -32.20
N ALA A 683 -1.28 -4.34 -32.38
CA ALA A 683 -0.71 -4.06 -33.69
C ALA A 683 -0.44 -5.36 -34.47
N SER A 684 0.09 -6.40 -33.80
CA SER A 684 0.28 -7.73 -34.41
C SER A 684 -1.04 -8.36 -34.85
N ILE A 685 -2.11 -8.23 -34.06
CA ILE A 685 -3.46 -8.68 -34.42
C ILE A 685 -3.95 -7.95 -35.68
N TRP A 686 -3.82 -6.62 -35.71
CA TRP A 686 -4.23 -5.80 -36.85
C TRP A 686 -3.46 -6.12 -38.13
N LEU A 687 -2.15 -6.38 -38.05
CA LEU A 687 -1.38 -6.88 -39.20
C LEU A 687 -1.92 -8.19 -39.74
N ARG A 688 -2.22 -9.15 -38.87
CA ARG A 688 -2.79 -10.46 -39.26
C ARG A 688 -4.17 -10.30 -39.89
N GLN A 689 -4.91 -9.26 -39.53
CA GLN A 689 -6.20 -8.90 -40.11
C GLN A 689 -6.09 -8.02 -41.38
N GLY A 690 -4.88 -7.61 -41.78
CA GLY A 690 -4.65 -6.73 -42.93
C GLY A 690 -4.84 -5.23 -42.65
N LYS A 691 -5.06 -4.83 -41.39
CA LYS A 691 -5.16 -3.44 -40.91
C LYS A 691 -3.77 -2.82 -40.71
N VAL A 692 -2.98 -2.76 -41.78
CA VAL A 692 -1.56 -2.39 -41.70
C VAL A 692 -1.38 -0.92 -41.29
N ALA A 693 -2.21 -0.02 -41.81
CA ALA A 693 -2.10 1.41 -41.53
C ALA A 693 -2.43 1.72 -40.06
N GLU A 694 -3.43 1.06 -39.51
CA GLU A 694 -3.85 1.17 -38.12
C GLU A 694 -2.76 0.67 -37.17
N ALA A 695 -2.14 -0.48 -37.49
CA ALA A 695 -1.01 -1.02 -36.72
C ALA A 695 0.18 -0.06 -36.70
N GLN A 696 0.55 0.51 -37.85
CA GLN A 696 1.62 1.50 -37.95
C GLN A 696 1.32 2.76 -37.14
N GLN A 697 0.10 3.30 -37.25
CA GLN A 697 -0.30 4.50 -36.54
C GLN A 697 -0.32 4.29 -35.03
N LEU A 698 -0.76 3.13 -34.56
CA LEU A 698 -0.76 2.78 -33.14
C LEU A 698 0.66 2.75 -32.58
N VAL A 699 1.58 2.03 -33.22
CA VAL A 699 2.97 1.92 -32.76
C VAL A 699 3.70 3.26 -32.86
N LEU A 700 3.43 4.05 -33.91
CA LEU A 700 4.00 5.39 -34.03
C LEU A 700 3.50 6.33 -32.93
N LYS A 701 2.20 6.26 -32.60
CA LYS A 701 1.63 6.98 -31.45
C LYS A 701 2.33 6.56 -30.15
N ALA A 702 2.60 5.26 -29.99
CA ALA A 702 3.34 4.72 -28.85
C ALA A 702 4.71 5.36 -28.67
N ILE A 703 5.50 5.32 -29.75
CA ILE A 703 6.83 5.89 -29.80
C ILE A 703 6.82 7.36 -29.40
N ARG A 704 5.86 8.15 -29.91
CA ARG A 704 5.76 9.59 -29.63
C ARG A 704 5.44 9.90 -28.18
N GLU A 705 4.57 9.12 -27.56
CA GLU A 705 4.20 9.32 -26.16
C GLU A 705 5.35 8.90 -25.22
N VAL A 706 6.03 7.78 -25.48
CA VAL A 706 7.23 7.38 -24.72
C VAL A 706 8.32 8.46 -24.82
N GLN A 707 8.49 9.07 -26.01
CA GLN A 707 9.38 10.22 -26.17
C GLN A 707 8.98 11.45 -25.36
N GLU A 708 7.68 11.72 -25.23
CA GLU A 708 7.17 12.85 -24.46
C GLU A 708 7.41 12.62 -22.97
N THR A 709 7.07 11.43 -22.46
CA THR A 709 7.32 11.04 -21.07
C THR A 709 8.80 11.07 -20.73
N ALA A 710 9.66 10.54 -21.61
CA ALA A 710 11.10 10.49 -21.36
C ALA A 710 11.79 11.86 -21.22
N ARG A 711 11.17 12.95 -21.72
CA ARG A 711 11.73 14.31 -21.54
C ARG A 711 11.78 14.76 -20.09
N ASP A 712 10.86 14.23 -19.28
CA ASP A 712 10.74 14.57 -17.86
C ASP A 712 11.38 13.48 -16.97
N CYS A 713 11.87 12.38 -17.55
CA CYS A 713 12.51 11.28 -16.83
C CYS A 713 14.02 11.50 -16.69
N THR A 714 14.59 11.03 -15.58
CA THR A 714 16.04 10.96 -15.36
C THR A 714 16.44 9.61 -14.76
N GLY A 715 17.73 9.27 -14.80
CA GLY A 715 18.27 8.06 -14.17
C GLY A 715 17.57 6.76 -14.62
N LYS A 716 17.15 5.95 -13.64
CA LYS A 716 16.50 4.65 -13.86
C LYS A 716 15.20 4.77 -14.67
N SER A 717 14.39 5.79 -14.39
CA SER A 717 13.14 6.02 -15.12
C SER A 717 13.39 6.27 -16.60
N LEU A 718 14.45 7.01 -16.96
CA LEU A 718 14.82 7.23 -18.36
C LEU A 718 15.31 5.95 -19.04
N ALA A 719 16.07 5.11 -18.33
CA ALA A 719 16.53 3.83 -18.86
C ALA A 719 15.35 2.87 -19.15
N GLU A 720 14.35 2.84 -18.29
CA GLU A 720 13.11 2.09 -18.50
C GLU A 720 12.33 2.62 -19.72
N GLN A 721 12.24 3.95 -19.90
CA GLN A 721 11.64 4.54 -21.10
C GLN A 721 12.42 4.19 -22.38
N GLU A 722 13.76 4.15 -22.32
CA GLU A 722 14.60 3.77 -23.47
C GLU A 722 14.35 2.31 -23.87
N GLU A 723 14.22 1.38 -22.92
CA GLU A 723 13.92 -0.02 -23.22
C GLU A 723 12.56 -0.15 -23.95
N ILE A 724 11.52 0.52 -23.43
CA ILE A 724 10.19 0.56 -24.04
C ILE A 724 10.25 1.17 -25.44
N PHE A 725 10.97 2.28 -25.60
CA PHE A 725 11.16 2.95 -26.88
C PHE A 725 11.83 2.04 -27.91
N GLN A 726 12.92 1.37 -27.55
CA GLN A 726 13.61 0.46 -28.46
C GLN A 726 12.73 -0.71 -28.85
N LYS A 727 11.95 -1.26 -27.92
CA LYS A 727 11.01 -2.35 -28.19
C LYS A 727 9.99 -1.96 -29.26
N HIS A 728 9.29 -0.82 -29.10
CA HIS A 728 8.32 -0.37 -30.10
C HIS A 728 8.95 0.04 -31.42
N ARG A 729 10.15 0.64 -31.38
CA ARG A 729 10.89 1.02 -32.58
C ARG A 729 11.30 -0.20 -33.40
N GLU A 730 11.78 -1.26 -32.76
CA GLU A 730 12.05 -2.55 -33.41
C GLU A 730 10.76 -3.18 -33.95
N PHE A 731 9.66 -3.14 -33.19
CA PHE A 731 8.39 -3.64 -33.68
C PHE A 731 7.91 -2.86 -34.92
N LEU A 732 8.03 -1.53 -34.93
CA LEU A 732 7.68 -0.69 -36.09
C LEU A 732 8.54 -1.04 -37.31
N ARG A 733 9.84 -1.31 -37.14
CA ARG A 733 10.74 -1.75 -38.23
C ARG A 733 10.27 -3.03 -38.91
N LEU A 734 9.62 -3.92 -38.16
CA LEU A 734 9.08 -5.17 -38.69
C LEU A 734 7.77 -4.97 -39.47
N LEU A 735 7.14 -3.79 -39.37
CA LEU A 735 5.94 -3.46 -40.13
C LEU A 735 6.30 -3.11 -41.58
N PRO A 736 5.41 -3.38 -42.55
CA PRO A 736 5.53 -2.83 -43.89
C PRO A 736 5.74 -1.32 -43.81
N GLN A 737 6.63 -0.72 -44.60
CA GLN A 737 6.91 0.74 -44.57
C GLN A 737 7.43 1.33 -43.24
N GLY A 738 7.67 0.51 -42.22
CA GLY A 738 8.14 0.94 -40.89
C GLY A 738 9.42 1.78 -40.93
N PRO A 739 10.49 1.35 -41.63
CA PRO A 739 11.72 2.15 -41.76
C PRO A 739 11.48 3.53 -42.39
N GLN A 740 10.61 3.61 -43.41
CA GLN A 740 10.26 4.88 -44.06
C GLN A 740 9.47 5.79 -43.12
N LEU A 741 8.59 5.24 -42.29
CA LEU A 741 7.85 6.00 -41.29
C LEU A 741 8.76 6.53 -40.19
N LEU A 742 9.68 5.72 -39.68
CA LEU A 742 10.69 6.17 -38.70
C LEU A 742 11.51 7.35 -39.23
N GLU A 743 11.93 7.29 -40.50
CA GLU A 743 12.67 8.37 -41.16
C GLU A 743 11.79 9.60 -41.41
N ALA A 744 10.57 9.42 -41.94
CA ALA A 744 9.65 10.52 -42.24
C ALA A 744 9.23 11.30 -40.99
N GLU A 745 9.05 10.60 -39.88
CA GLU A 745 8.63 11.15 -38.58
C GLU A 745 9.82 11.59 -37.71
N GLN A 746 11.05 11.47 -38.23
CA GLN A 746 12.28 11.84 -37.54
C GLN A 746 12.41 11.19 -36.15
N VAL A 747 11.97 9.93 -36.04
CA VAL A 747 12.10 9.16 -34.79
C VAL A 747 13.60 8.91 -34.54
N PRO A 748 14.16 9.39 -33.42
CA PRO A 748 15.56 9.25 -33.09
C PRO A 748 15.93 7.77 -32.95
N ILE A 749 17.22 7.50 -32.98
CA ILE A 749 17.72 6.13 -32.80
C ILE A 749 17.60 5.70 -31.34
N THR A 750 17.76 6.63 -30.40
CA THR A 750 17.72 6.44 -28.95
C THR A 750 17.13 7.71 -28.29
N LEU A 751 16.48 7.56 -27.14
CA LEU A 751 16.06 8.65 -26.25
C LEU A 751 17.19 9.16 -25.39
N LEU A 752 18.21 8.32 -25.16
CA LEU A 752 19.48 8.74 -24.58
C LEU A 752 20.18 9.58 -25.65
N THR A 753 19.85 10.87 -25.72
CA THR A 753 20.80 11.81 -26.32
C THR A 753 22.15 11.51 -25.70
N GLU A 754 23.22 11.44 -26.51
CA GLU A 754 24.58 11.61 -25.97
C GLU A 754 24.47 12.88 -25.13
N VAL A 755 24.32 12.71 -23.82
CA VAL A 755 24.50 13.80 -22.89
C VAL A 755 25.94 14.13 -23.18
N ASP A 756 26.12 15.22 -23.93
CA ASP A 756 27.42 15.85 -24.11
C ASP A 756 28.11 15.68 -22.77
N SER A 757 29.33 15.17 -22.80
CA SER A 757 30.24 15.10 -21.67
C SER A 757 30.42 16.50 -21.09
N ILE A 758 29.39 17.01 -20.42
CA ILE A 758 29.34 18.24 -19.68
C ILE A 758 30.26 17.92 -18.52
N ASP A 759 31.40 18.57 -18.55
CA ASP A 759 32.34 18.72 -17.45
C ASP A 759 31.56 18.87 -16.13
N LEU A 760 31.32 17.75 -15.45
CA LEU A 760 30.97 17.71 -14.03
C LEU A 760 32.19 18.01 -13.15
N PHE A 761 33.35 18.28 -13.77
CA PHE A 761 34.49 18.93 -13.14
C PHE A 761 34.48 20.41 -13.50
N GLY A 762 33.65 21.17 -12.78
CA GLY A 762 33.84 22.61 -12.64
C GLY A 762 35.21 22.85 -12.01
N ASP A 763 36.19 23.13 -12.86
CA ASP A 763 37.49 23.71 -12.51
C ASP A 763 37.23 25.16 -12.05
N GLU A 764 36.90 25.37 -10.77
CA GLU A 764 37.00 26.69 -10.13
C GLU A 764 38.04 26.70 -8.99
N GLU A 765 39.14 27.39 -9.30
CA GLU A 765 40.00 28.20 -8.43
C GLU A 765 41.08 27.52 -7.55
N LEU A 766 42.20 27.24 -8.21
CA LEU A 766 43.50 27.76 -7.78
C LEU A 766 43.55 29.29 -7.96
N LYS A 767 43.23 30.06 -6.91
CA LYS A 767 43.88 31.34 -6.56
C LYS A 767 43.57 31.84 -5.16
#